data_AF-R6DBU5-F1
#
_entry.id   AF-R6DBU5-F1
#
_cell.length_a   1.000
_cell.length_b   1.000
_cell.length_c   1.000
_cell.angle_alpha   90.00
_cell.angle_beta   90.00
_cell.angle_gamma   90.00
#
_symmetry.space_group_name_H-M   'P 1'
#
loop_
_entity.id
_entity.type
_entity.pdbx_description
1 polymer ?
#
loop_
_entity_poly.entity_id
_entity_poly.type
_entity_poly.pdbx_seq_one_letter_code
_entity_poly.pdbx_strand_id
1 'polypeptide(L)'
;MKMLHTLLWQEEKKFFMRRKMLGILGLICFLVLCYLILDVDTSLIGERYTAKEYHSTLTALKKVPEKKRDDFFREQEQINSKLNKLALWDLEDDWENVKAYPDYLRNIKENQEQSSWYGEEDTYEKKEKEYVKTQYRHLSDKNVTFIGGKCIEKIVQTDFCDIAFVCMLLFVALGLVSMEYEDGVQSLLNSTKAGRKRIAIGKYLAGCILFVICFLMIYGAKTTIYKEAYAFYDWNSTIQSVNGYAGATFTGTIRGFILLFLGIKCIAAFLLYSVFFFFACICKRSYKMLITTMCFLMCGICNELWIKDTSYLVNWKRLYPLKGMDTKYLLQRFYTVNIFGKPKAYVDTMLVLEIVLLLLLLISALLCYGNAENIKTRLFVKNRFISSLCQRIKCKRLFAWELRKSWRGQAGAILLILLLIGTFVCYRPITETLETETDVHYKSYVLKEQKQTLANAKTFCKQEQKRIKEEETDIQKNGIKYTNQAFSLISNDIKKKPAVKKMLQYISYLEKRPEAQMVYEKGYQMLFGKNIPGGYLYLCNAIAVFVMVMLAIPLWGMEEWNGMQMVLYTTKTGYRKLQRKKKLVVVLDACVVFCILYGSWCFNVSHTYVLENIDASIQSIRCFSMFPSWISIRMFGIFYYALHFFYLVIVGIGTKWIQKYLHSFVLAGAISYLVFLIPYLFIR
;
A
#
# COMPACT_ATOMS: atom_id res chain seq x y z
N MET A 1 20.15 38.23 10.17
CA MET A 1 19.45 37.86 8.91
C MET A 1 20.41 37.45 7.79
N LYS A 2 21.38 38.27 7.36
CA LYS A 2 22.37 37.91 6.30
C LYS A 2 23.08 36.56 6.53
N MET A 3 23.51 36.28 7.76
CA MET A 3 24.21 35.03 8.11
C MET A 3 23.32 33.77 8.04
N LEU A 4 22.02 33.88 8.30
CA LEU A 4 21.07 32.77 8.20
C LEU A 4 20.78 32.45 6.73
N HIS A 5 20.63 33.51 5.91
CA HIS A 5 20.44 33.39 4.47
C HIS A 5 21.65 32.72 3.79
N THR A 6 22.87 33.11 4.16
CA THR A 6 24.08 32.46 3.63
C THR A 6 24.19 30.99 4.03
N LEU A 7 23.75 30.63 5.23
CA LEU A 7 23.78 29.25 5.72
C LEU A 7 22.71 28.38 5.04
N LEU A 8 21.50 28.91 4.88
CA LEU A 8 20.43 28.29 4.08
C LEU A 8 20.89 27.97 2.67
N TRP A 9 21.42 28.99 1.98
CA TRP A 9 21.95 28.84 0.63
C TRP A 9 23.07 27.79 0.53
N GLN A 10 23.94 27.71 1.53
CA GLN A 10 25.00 26.70 1.57
C GLN A 10 24.47 25.27 1.76
N GLU A 11 23.49 25.06 2.65
CA GLU A 11 22.89 23.73 2.88
C GLU A 11 22.09 23.28 1.66
N GLU A 12 21.33 24.16 1.02
CA GLU A 12 20.64 23.87 -0.24
C GLU A 12 21.63 23.55 -1.35
N LYS A 13 22.62 24.42 -1.58
CA LYS A 13 23.67 24.18 -2.58
C LYS A 13 24.38 22.86 -2.33
N LYS A 14 24.65 22.50 -1.07
CA LYS A 14 25.26 21.22 -0.72
C LYS A 14 24.36 20.04 -1.06
N PHE A 15 23.06 20.14 -0.78
CA PHE A 15 22.08 19.12 -1.15
C PHE A 15 21.99 18.94 -2.68
N PHE A 16 21.87 20.05 -3.43
CA PHE A 16 21.84 20.02 -4.89
C PHE A 16 23.18 19.56 -5.51
N MET A 17 24.32 19.90 -4.90
CA MET A 17 25.63 19.45 -5.40
C MET A 17 25.89 17.97 -5.12
N ARG A 18 25.14 17.34 -4.19
CA ARG A 18 25.08 15.88 -4.07
C ARG A 18 24.25 15.32 -5.23
N ARG A 19 24.86 15.23 -6.42
CA ARG A 19 24.28 14.69 -7.68
C ARG A 19 23.48 13.38 -7.47
N LYS A 20 23.90 12.56 -6.51
CA LYS A 20 23.27 11.30 -6.11
C LYS A 20 21.85 11.48 -5.53
N MET A 21 21.61 12.49 -4.70
CA MET A 21 20.29 12.74 -4.09
C MET A 21 19.31 13.34 -5.08
N LEU A 22 19.79 14.26 -5.92
CA LEU A 22 19.03 14.79 -7.04
C LEU A 22 18.58 13.69 -8.00
N GLY A 23 19.46 12.73 -8.32
CA GLY A 23 19.11 11.60 -9.17
C GLY A 23 17.98 10.74 -8.59
N ILE A 24 17.99 10.50 -7.27
CA ILE A 24 16.92 9.74 -6.58
C ILE A 24 15.60 10.52 -6.61
N LEU A 25 15.62 11.81 -6.26
CA LEU A 25 14.42 12.65 -6.30
C LEU A 25 13.83 12.74 -7.71
N GLY A 26 14.69 12.96 -8.72
CA GLY A 26 14.29 12.99 -10.13
C GLY A 26 13.67 11.67 -10.59
N LEU A 27 14.21 10.53 -10.14
CA LEU A 27 13.63 9.21 -10.42
C LEU A 27 12.24 9.04 -9.79
N ILE A 28 12.05 9.48 -8.53
CA ILE A 28 10.72 9.44 -7.90
C ILE A 28 9.74 10.34 -8.66
N CYS A 29 10.14 11.56 -9.03
CA CYS A 29 9.31 12.45 -9.83
C CYS A 29 8.94 11.85 -11.20
N PHE A 30 9.88 11.19 -11.87
CA PHE A 30 9.62 10.48 -13.13
C PHE A 30 8.61 9.34 -12.94
N LEU A 31 8.75 8.52 -11.89
CA LEU A 31 7.80 7.45 -11.58
C LEU A 31 6.40 8.00 -11.27
N VAL A 32 6.29 9.12 -10.55
CA VAL A 32 5.01 9.81 -10.29
C VAL A 32 4.39 10.30 -11.60
N LEU A 33 5.18 10.89 -12.50
CA LEU A 33 4.69 11.34 -13.79
C LEU A 33 4.19 10.17 -14.63
N CYS A 34 4.94 9.06 -14.71
CA CYS A 34 4.50 7.85 -15.38
C CYS A 34 3.21 7.29 -14.78
N TYR A 35 3.09 7.26 -13.46
CA TYR A 35 1.87 6.83 -12.77
C TYR A 35 0.67 7.71 -13.16
N LEU A 36 0.81 9.04 -13.09
CA LEU A 36 -0.28 9.97 -13.43
C LEU A 36 -0.71 9.84 -14.89
N ILE A 37 0.23 9.65 -15.82
CA ILE A 37 -0.09 9.42 -17.24
C ILE A 37 -0.83 8.08 -17.40
N LEU A 38 -0.35 7.01 -16.76
CA LEU A 38 -0.96 5.68 -16.83
C LEU A 38 -2.37 5.65 -16.21
N ASP A 39 -2.59 6.36 -15.09
CA ASP A 39 -3.90 6.45 -14.43
C ASP A 39 -4.94 7.16 -15.31
N VAL A 40 -4.50 8.12 -16.13
CA VAL A 40 -5.37 8.84 -17.08
C VAL A 40 -5.69 8.00 -18.32
N ASP A 41 -4.70 7.30 -18.88
CA ASP A 41 -4.80 6.69 -20.21
C ASP A 41 -5.14 5.18 -20.21
N THR A 42 -5.07 4.43 -19.11
CA THR A 42 -5.11 2.94 -19.21
C THR A 42 -5.90 2.15 -18.16
N SER A 43 -6.51 1.07 -18.67
CA SER A 43 -7.07 -0.13 -18.02
C SER A 43 -6.07 -1.00 -17.22
N LEU A 44 -4.82 -0.55 -17.05
CA LEU A 44 -3.72 -1.30 -16.42
C LEU A 44 -3.75 -1.30 -14.89
N ILE A 45 -4.47 -0.35 -14.27
CA ILE A 45 -4.65 -0.23 -12.81
C ILE A 45 -6.00 -0.83 -12.36
N GLY A 46 -6.79 -1.36 -13.29
CA GLY A 46 -8.10 -1.96 -13.00
C GLY A 46 -9.25 -0.95 -12.95
N GLU A 47 -9.03 0.29 -13.42
CA GLU A 47 -10.12 1.23 -13.66
C GLU A 47 -10.85 0.94 -14.98
N ARG A 48 -12.15 1.26 -14.94
CA ARG A 48 -13.19 0.67 -15.79
C ARG A 48 -13.43 1.42 -17.12
N TYR A 49 -12.92 2.65 -17.25
CA TYR A 49 -13.08 3.53 -18.42
C TYR A 49 -11.99 4.62 -18.46
N THR A 50 -11.71 5.22 -19.62
CA THR A 50 -10.68 6.27 -19.78
C THR A 50 -11.20 7.69 -19.47
N ALA A 51 -10.32 8.64 -19.13
CA ALA A 51 -10.72 10.04 -18.91
C ALA A 51 -11.39 10.66 -20.15
N LYS A 52 -10.96 10.26 -21.35
CA LYS A 52 -11.57 10.66 -22.62
C LYS A 52 -12.99 10.12 -22.78
N GLU A 53 -13.22 8.85 -22.41
CA GLU A 53 -14.56 8.25 -22.42
C GLU A 53 -15.49 8.98 -21.46
N TYR A 54 -15.04 9.27 -20.23
CA TYR A 54 -15.79 10.07 -19.26
C TYR A 54 -16.12 11.48 -19.78
N HIS A 55 -15.15 12.14 -20.40
CA HIS A 55 -15.40 13.46 -20.98
C HIS A 55 -16.44 13.41 -22.11
N SER A 56 -16.38 12.38 -22.96
CA SER A 56 -17.34 12.19 -24.06
C SER A 56 -18.76 11.95 -23.53
N THR A 57 -18.91 11.15 -22.47
CA THR A 57 -20.21 10.85 -21.83
C THR A 57 -20.76 12.07 -21.11
N LEU A 58 -19.93 12.79 -20.36
CA LEU A 58 -20.30 14.04 -19.68
C LEU A 58 -20.75 15.10 -20.68
N THR A 59 -20.06 15.23 -21.81
CA THR A 59 -20.41 16.21 -22.85
C THR A 59 -21.73 15.85 -23.54
N ALA A 60 -22.00 14.56 -23.77
CA ALA A 60 -23.29 14.11 -24.27
C ALA A 60 -24.42 14.42 -23.27
N LEU A 61 -24.20 14.14 -21.99
CA LEU A 61 -25.18 14.37 -20.93
C LEU A 61 -25.45 15.86 -20.67
N LYS A 62 -24.43 16.73 -20.73
CA LYS A 62 -24.60 18.19 -20.57
C LYS A 62 -25.48 18.81 -21.65
N LYS A 63 -25.63 18.18 -22.83
CA LYS A 63 -26.55 18.62 -23.89
C LYS A 63 -28.02 18.26 -23.59
N VAL A 64 -28.27 17.32 -22.68
CA VAL A 64 -29.61 16.88 -22.31
C VAL A 64 -30.20 17.83 -21.26
N PRO A 65 -31.41 18.38 -21.47
CA PRO A 65 -32.11 19.21 -20.48
C PRO A 65 -32.30 18.44 -19.17
N GLU A 66 -32.20 19.13 -18.03
CA GLU A 66 -32.26 18.51 -16.69
C GLU A 66 -33.50 17.62 -16.49
N LYS A 67 -34.67 18.08 -16.96
CA LYS A 67 -35.94 17.34 -16.86
C LYS A 67 -35.97 16.01 -17.61
N LYS A 68 -35.06 15.80 -18.57
CA LYS A 68 -34.99 14.59 -19.41
C LYS A 68 -33.79 13.69 -19.07
N ARG A 69 -32.98 14.03 -18.06
CA ARG A 69 -31.79 13.24 -17.72
C ARG A 69 -32.14 11.86 -17.16
N ASP A 70 -33.19 11.77 -16.31
CA ASP A 70 -33.69 10.49 -15.78
C ASP A 70 -34.14 9.53 -16.91
N ASP A 71 -34.76 10.07 -17.97
CA ASP A 71 -35.19 9.28 -19.12
C ASP A 71 -34.00 8.88 -20.01
N PHE A 72 -33.01 9.76 -20.14
CA PHE A 72 -31.76 9.48 -20.85
C PHE A 72 -30.98 8.32 -20.21
N PHE A 73 -30.84 8.28 -18.88
CA PHE A 73 -30.16 7.17 -18.20
C PHE A 73 -30.90 5.84 -18.44
N ARG A 74 -32.23 5.83 -18.31
CA ARG A 74 -33.07 4.64 -18.57
C ARG A 74 -32.98 4.15 -20.02
N GLU A 75 -32.95 5.06 -20.99
CA GLU A 75 -32.82 4.72 -22.41
C GLU A 75 -31.43 4.13 -22.74
N GLN A 76 -30.36 4.71 -22.18
CA GLN A 76 -28.98 4.22 -22.38
C GLN A 76 -28.69 2.90 -21.66
N GLU A 77 -29.48 2.52 -20.65
CA GLU A 77 -29.39 1.21 -19.99
C GLU A 77 -30.01 0.09 -20.83
N GLN A 78 -31.08 0.40 -21.58
CA GLN A 78 -31.80 -0.54 -22.45
C GLN A 78 -31.12 -0.72 -23.82
N ILE A 79 -30.54 0.34 -24.37
CA ILE A 79 -29.79 0.28 -25.63
C ILE A 79 -28.35 -0.14 -25.31
N ASN A 80 -27.77 -1.06 -26.09
CA ASN A 80 -26.34 -1.38 -26.02
C ASN A 80 -25.55 -0.15 -26.54
N SER A 81 -25.40 0.86 -25.66
CA SER A 81 -25.04 2.21 -26.03
C SER A 81 -23.61 2.32 -26.56
N LYS A 82 -23.36 3.33 -27.40
CA LYS A 82 -22.01 3.68 -27.88
C LYS A 82 -21.14 4.30 -26.78
N LEU A 83 -21.76 4.69 -25.67
CA LEU A 83 -21.15 5.31 -24.51
C LEU A 83 -20.63 4.24 -23.55
N ASN A 84 -19.56 4.54 -22.81
CA ASN A 84 -19.08 3.58 -21.82
C ASN A 84 -20.08 3.48 -20.66
N LYS A 85 -20.68 2.30 -20.49
CA LYS A 85 -21.70 2.01 -19.46
C LYS A 85 -21.24 2.35 -18.03
N LEU A 86 -19.95 2.17 -17.75
CA LEU A 86 -19.39 2.40 -16.41
C LEU A 86 -19.20 3.90 -16.12
N ALA A 87 -18.82 4.68 -17.13
CA ALA A 87 -18.79 6.14 -17.03
C ALA A 87 -20.20 6.73 -16.92
N LEU A 88 -21.20 6.07 -17.52
CA LEU A 88 -22.60 6.47 -17.42
C LEU A 88 -23.15 6.26 -16.00
N TRP A 89 -22.82 5.14 -15.35
CA TRP A 89 -23.16 4.89 -13.95
C TRP A 89 -22.54 5.90 -12.98
N ASP A 90 -21.25 6.24 -13.14
CA ASP A 90 -20.61 7.26 -12.28
C ASP A 90 -21.29 8.64 -12.43
N LEU A 91 -21.78 8.98 -13.63
CA LEU A 91 -22.51 10.23 -13.88
C LEU A 91 -23.96 10.19 -13.38
N GLU A 92 -24.59 9.01 -13.38
CA GLU A 92 -25.89 8.77 -12.78
C GLU A 92 -25.81 8.96 -11.27
N ASP A 93 -24.79 8.40 -10.61
CA ASP A 93 -24.54 8.61 -9.18
C ASP A 93 -24.30 10.10 -8.84
N ASP A 94 -23.54 10.82 -9.67
CA ASP A 94 -23.34 12.28 -9.52
C ASP A 94 -24.69 13.03 -9.60
N TRP A 95 -25.58 12.62 -10.51
CA TRP A 95 -26.90 13.21 -10.69
C TRP A 95 -27.85 12.89 -9.54
N GLU A 96 -27.89 11.63 -9.10
CA GLU A 96 -28.67 11.20 -7.94
C GLU A 96 -28.23 11.92 -6.66
N ASN A 97 -26.94 12.12 -6.46
CA ASN A 97 -26.40 12.88 -5.32
C ASN A 97 -26.94 14.32 -5.29
N VAL A 98 -26.95 15.01 -6.45
CA VAL A 98 -27.49 16.38 -6.55
C VAL A 98 -29.00 16.39 -6.27
N LYS A 99 -29.75 15.43 -6.80
CA LYS A 99 -31.20 15.31 -6.60
C LYS A 99 -31.58 15.00 -5.15
N ALA A 100 -30.82 14.15 -4.49
CA ALA A 100 -31.05 13.71 -3.10
C ALA A 100 -30.53 14.71 -2.05
N TYR A 101 -29.68 15.67 -2.44
CA TYR A 101 -29.06 16.60 -1.50
C TYR A 101 -30.05 17.47 -0.69
N PRO A 102 -31.12 18.04 -1.27
CA PRO A 102 -32.11 18.79 -0.51
C PRO A 102 -32.76 17.96 0.60
N ASP A 103 -33.13 16.70 0.28
CA ASP A 103 -33.71 15.77 1.24
C ASP A 103 -32.70 15.36 2.32
N TYR A 104 -31.43 15.14 1.94
CA TYR A 104 -30.34 14.89 2.88
C TYR A 104 -30.16 16.05 3.86
N LEU A 105 -30.14 17.30 3.37
CA LEU A 105 -29.98 18.50 4.19
C LEU A 105 -31.20 18.69 5.13
N ARG A 106 -32.40 18.40 4.64
CA ARG A 106 -33.64 18.42 5.43
C ARG A 106 -33.60 17.37 6.53
N ASN A 107 -33.21 16.14 6.21
CA ASN A 107 -33.07 15.04 7.16
C ASN A 107 -32.09 15.38 8.30
N ILE A 108 -30.95 16.02 8.00
CA ILE A 108 -30.00 16.45 9.03
C ILE A 108 -30.55 17.60 9.89
N LYS A 109 -31.30 18.54 9.30
CA LYS A 109 -31.88 19.68 10.02
C LYS A 109 -33.10 19.29 10.86
N GLU A 110 -33.94 18.35 10.40
CA GLU A 110 -35.26 18.00 10.95
C GLU A 110 -35.29 16.65 11.70
N ASN A 111 -34.69 15.56 11.19
CA ASN A 111 -34.99 14.18 11.65
C ASN A 111 -34.09 13.61 12.76
N GLN A 112 -33.11 14.35 13.29
CA GLN A 112 -32.29 13.84 14.40
C GLN A 112 -33.03 13.79 15.76
N GLU A 113 -34.30 14.22 15.81
CA GLU A 113 -35.13 14.28 17.03
C GLU A 113 -35.77 12.92 17.41
N GLN A 114 -36.00 11.99 16.46
CA GLN A 114 -36.77 10.76 16.73
C GLN A 114 -36.03 9.63 17.48
N SER A 115 -34.73 9.78 17.75
CA SER A 115 -33.95 8.73 18.45
C SER A 115 -33.74 8.98 19.95
N SER A 116 -34.36 10.01 20.54
CA SER A 116 -34.16 10.40 21.95
C SER A 116 -35.26 9.92 22.92
N TRP A 117 -36.01 8.87 22.58
CA TRP A 117 -37.11 8.40 23.45
C TRP A 117 -36.62 7.68 24.74
N TYR A 118 -35.32 7.32 24.86
CA TYR A 118 -34.76 6.70 26.08
C TYR A 118 -33.29 7.09 26.37
N GLY A 119 -33.03 8.31 26.84
CA GLY A 119 -31.70 8.66 27.37
C GLY A 119 -31.70 9.95 28.18
N GLU A 120 -31.04 9.93 29.34
CA GLU A 120 -30.86 11.08 30.25
C GLU A 120 -30.33 12.32 29.52
N GLU A 121 -30.75 13.51 29.98
CA GLU A 121 -30.59 14.81 29.31
C GLU A 121 -29.13 15.24 29.02
N ASP A 122 -28.13 14.57 29.60
CA ASP A 122 -26.73 15.04 29.63
C ASP A 122 -25.71 14.19 28.83
N THR A 123 -26.19 13.20 28.08
CA THR A 123 -25.36 12.23 27.34
C THR A 123 -24.60 12.84 26.15
N TYR A 124 -23.38 12.32 25.89
CA TYR A 124 -22.47 12.77 24.81
C TYR A 124 -23.15 12.74 23.43
N GLU A 125 -23.96 11.73 23.16
CA GLU A 125 -24.66 11.55 21.88
C GLU A 125 -25.61 12.71 21.55
N LYS A 126 -26.32 13.25 22.55
CA LYS A 126 -27.21 14.40 22.36
C LYS A 126 -26.41 15.66 22.03
N LYS A 127 -25.32 15.91 22.78
CA LYS A 127 -24.39 17.03 22.53
C LYS A 127 -23.76 16.94 21.14
N GLU A 128 -23.40 15.73 20.70
CA GLU A 128 -22.82 15.50 19.37
C GLU A 128 -23.83 15.85 18.26
N LYS A 129 -25.07 15.38 18.38
CA LYS A 129 -26.14 15.67 17.42
C LYS A 129 -26.43 17.16 17.31
N GLU A 130 -26.54 17.87 18.44
CA GLU A 130 -26.75 19.33 18.44
C GLU A 130 -25.57 20.08 17.81
N TYR A 131 -24.35 19.63 18.08
CA TYR A 131 -23.14 20.21 17.48
C TYR A 131 -23.11 20.00 15.96
N VAL A 132 -23.40 18.78 15.49
CA VAL A 132 -23.52 18.47 14.06
C VAL A 132 -24.61 19.34 13.41
N LYS A 133 -25.81 19.42 13.99
CA LYS A 133 -26.91 20.27 13.49
C LYS A 133 -26.44 21.71 13.33
N THR A 134 -25.72 22.24 14.31
CA THR A 134 -25.19 23.62 14.29
C THR A 134 -24.24 23.85 13.11
N GLN A 135 -23.35 22.90 12.81
CA GLN A 135 -22.40 23.02 11.70
C GLN A 135 -23.08 22.99 10.32
N TYR A 136 -24.20 22.27 10.17
CA TYR A 136 -24.94 22.20 8.90
C TYR A 136 -25.97 23.33 8.71
N ARG A 137 -26.26 24.16 9.72
CA ARG A 137 -27.28 25.23 9.63
C ARG A 137 -27.01 26.21 8.48
N HIS A 138 -25.74 26.54 8.25
CA HIS A 138 -25.32 27.54 7.27
C HIS A 138 -25.30 27.02 5.82
N LEU A 139 -25.49 25.71 5.60
CA LEU A 139 -25.56 25.13 4.26
C LEU A 139 -26.93 25.32 3.62
N SER A 140 -26.94 25.60 2.32
CA SER A 140 -28.14 25.77 1.47
C SER A 140 -28.03 24.88 0.24
N ASP A 141 -29.19 24.43 -0.24
CA ASP A 141 -29.37 23.65 -1.47
C ASP A 141 -29.17 24.47 -2.76
N LYS A 142 -29.45 25.78 -2.74
CA LYS A 142 -29.50 26.67 -3.92
C LYS A 142 -28.27 26.67 -4.81
N ASN A 143 -27.11 26.29 -4.28
CA ASN A 143 -25.83 26.38 -4.99
C ASN A 143 -25.29 25.01 -5.45
N VAL A 144 -26.04 23.93 -5.24
CA VAL A 144 -25.65 22.57 -5.64
C VAL A 144 -26.12 22.31 -7.07
N THR A 145 -25.20 21.99 -7.96
CA THR A 145 -25.46 21.83 -9.40
C THR A 145 -24.76 20.60 -9.96
N PHE A 146 -25.25 20.08 -11.08
CA PHE A 146 -24.62 18.95 -11.75
C PHE A 146 -23.38 19.37 -12.56
N ILE A 147 -22.19 18.95 -12.12
CA ILE A 147 -20.91 19.38 -12.71
C ILE A 147 -20.08 18.27 -13.37
N GLY A 148 -20.26 17.02 -12.95
CA GLY A 148 -19.37 15.88 -13.26
C GLY A 148 -18.13 15.88 -12.37
N GLY A 149 -18.23 15.29 -11.17
CA GLY A 149 -17.32 15.51 -10.05
C GLY A 149 -16.02 14.68 -10.07
N LYS A 150 -15.85 13.77 -11.04
CA LYS A 150 -14.77 12.76 -11.04
C LYS A 150 -13.35 13.34 -10.96
N CYS A 151 -13.12 14.48 -11.63
CA CYS A 151 -11.84 15.19 -11.57
C CYS A 151 -11.47 15.56 -10.13
N ILE A 152 -12.42 16.11 -9.37
CA ILE A 152 -12.21 16.52 -7.98
C ILE A 152 -12.00 15.31 -7.09
N GLU A 153 -12.76 14.24 -7.30
CA GLU A 153 -12.58 12.97 -6.59
C GLU A 153 -11.14 12.45 -6.74
N LYS A 154 -10.61 12.41 -7.97
CA LYS A 154 -9.23 11.97 -8.29
C LYS A 154 -8.14 12.85 -7.69
N ILE A 155 -8.33 14.17 -7.69
CA ILE A 155 -7.37 15.11 -7.09
C ILE A 155 -7.27 14.88 -5.57
N VAL A 156 -8.42 14.70 -4.90
CA VAL A 156 -8.52 14.59 -3.44
C VAL A 156 -8.18 13.17 -2.95
N GLN A 157 -8.31 12.15 -3.81
CA GLN A 157 -8.01 10.77 -3.47
C GLN A 157 -6.58 10.55 -3.01
N THR A 158 -6.43 9.80 -1.92
CA THR A 158 -5.15 9.30 -1.41
C THR A 158 -4.66 8.17 -2.32
N ASP A 159 -3.51 8.35 -2.97
CA ASP A 159 -3.03 7.46 -4.04
C ASP A 159 -1.50 7.25 -3.99
N PHE A 160 -0.92 6.71 -5.08
CA PHE A 160 0.52 6.49 -5.17
C PHE A 160 1.35 7.78 -5.03
N CYS A 161 0.79 8.95 -5.38
CA CYS A 161 1.47 10.24 -5.24
C CYS A 161 1.78 10.54 -3.77
N ASP A 162 0.89 10.16 -2.86
CA ASP A 162 1.10 10.31 -1.41
C ASP A 162 2.26 9.46 -0.91
N ILE A 163 2.31 8.19 -1.32
CA ILE A 163 3.40 7.26 -0.97
C ILE A 163 4.73 7.80 -1.49
N ALA A 164 4.77 8.20 -2.77
CA ALA A 164 5.95 8.77 -3.40
C ALA A 164 6.42 10.04 -2.68
N PHE A 165 5.48 10.91 -2.27
CA PHE A 165 5.80 12.11 -1.51
C PHE A 165 6.41 11.78 -0.15
N VAL A 166 5.81 10.86 0.62
CA VAL A 166 6.37 10.39 1.90
C VAL A 166 7.80 9.85 1.71
N CYS A 167 8.05 9.09 0.63
CA CYS A 167 9.39 8.63 0.29
C CYS A 167 10.35 9.79 0.01
N MET A 168 9.94 10.82 -0.74
CA MET A 168 10.78 12.02 -0.96
C MET A 168 11.13 12.70 0.36
N LEU A 169 10.17 12.87 1.28
CA LEU A 169 10.43 13.50 2.59
C LEU A 169 11.47 12.72 3.40
N LEU A 170 11.38 11.39 3.36
CA LEU A 170 12.35 10.51 4.00
C LEU A 170 13.75 10.69 3.40
N PHE A 171 13.86 10.75 2.07
CA PHE A 171 15.15 10.96 1.38
C PHE A 171 15.73 12.35 1.63
N VAL A 172 14.91 13.40 1.66
CA VAL A 172 15.36 14.75 2.02
C VAL A 172 15.96 14.75 3.44
N ALA A 173 15.27 14.17 4.42
CA ALA A 173 15.79 14.07 5.79
C ALA A 173 17.07 13.21 5.89
N LEU A 174 17.15 12.10 5.15
CA LEU A 174 18.34 11.25 5.07
C LEU A 174 19.55 12.00 4.49
N GLY A 175 19.34 12.73 3.40
CA GLY A 175 20.40 13.44 2.68
C GLY A 175 20.98 14.63 3.46
N LEU A 176 20.11 15.39 4.16
CA LEU A 176 20.52 16.57 4.93
C LEU A 176 21.21 16.22 6.26
N VAL A 177 20.82 15.11 6.90
CA VAL A 177 21.28 14.80 8.26
C VAL A 177 22.09 13.50 8.28
N SER A 178 21.47 12.35 7.98
CA SER A 178 22.06 11.02 8.20
C SER A 178 23.31 10.75 7.35
N MET A 179 23.33 11.21 6.10
CA MET A 179 24.51 11.06 5.23
C MET A 179 25.72 11.82 5.76
N GLU A 180 25.53 12.98 6.40
CA GLU A 180 26.66 13.76 6.93
C GLU A 180 27.30 13.13 8.15
N TYR A 181 26.51 12.39 8.93
CA TYR A 181 27.04 11.56 10.00
C TYR A 181 27.85 10.38 9.44
N GLU A 182 27.49 9.84 8.26
CA GLU A 182 28.25 8.79 7.59
C GLU A 182 29.56 9.32 7.01
N ASP A 183 29.53 10.51 6.41
CA ASP A 183 30.71 11.18 5.86
C ASP A 183 31.68 11.67 6.96
N GLY A 184 31.31 11.59 8.24
CA GLY A 184 32.14 12.03 9.38
C GLY A 184 32.26 13.56 9.53
N VAL A 185 31.64 14.33 8.64
CA VAL A 185 31.70 15.80 8.61
C VAL A 185 31.09 16.42 9.88
N GLN A 186 30.14 15.72 10.51
CA GLN A 186 29.42 16.24 11.67
C GLN A 186 30.32 16.49 12.90
N SER A 187 31.37 15.71 13.14
CA SER A 187 32.30 15.97 14.26
C SER A 187 33.10 17.24 14.07
N LEU A 188 33.43 17.57 12.81
CA LEU A 188 34.07 18.83 12.47
C LEU A 188 33.10 20.00 12.67
N LEU A 189 31.85 19.86 12.21
CA LEU A 189 30.81 20.88 12.37
C LEU A 189 30.50 21.18 13.85
N ASN A 190 30.39 20.14 14.69
CA ASN A 190 30.12 20.28 16.13
C ASN A 190 31.23 21.02 16.88
N SER A 191 32.46 20.97 16.37
CA SER A 191 33.63 21.63 16.95
C SER A 191 33.65 23.14 16.70
N THR A 192 32.79 23.67 15.83
CA THR A 192 32.69 25.11 15.55
C THR A 192 31.79 25.83 16.57
N LYS A 193 32.14 27.06 16.97
CA LYS A 193 31.43 27.86 17.99
C LYS A 193 29.93 28.06 17.71
N ALA A 194 29.51 28.05 16.44
CA ALA A 194 28.10 28.18 16.02
C ALA A 194 27.45 26.84 15.58
N GLY A 195 28.19 25.73 15.59
CA GLY A 195 27.86 24.54 14.80
C GLY A 195 26.78 23.60 15.36
N ARG A 196 26.38 23.76 16.62
CA ARG A 196 25.45 22.82 17.26
C ARG A 196 23.99 23.09 16.90
N LYS A 197 23.37 24.12 17.49
CA LYS A 197 21.93 24.37 17.30
C LYS A 197 21.59 25.14 16.01
N ARG A 198 22.46 26.07 15.58
CA ARG A 198 22.18 26.91 14.40
C ARG A 198 22.21 26.13 13.08
N ILE A 199 23.13 25.15 12.95
CA ILE A 199 23.18 24.27 11.78
C ILE A 199 21.93 23.39 11.72
N ALA A 200 21.46 22.87 12.86
CA ALA A 200 20.23 22.08 12.89
C ALA A 200 19.01 22.88 12.38
N ILE A 201 18.87 24.14 12.81
CA ILE A 201 17.83 25.05 12.33
C ILE A 201 17.97 25.29 10.82
N GLY A 202 19.20 25.56 10.36
CA GLY A 202 19.48 25.76 8.93
C GLY A 202 19.10 24.56 8.07
N LYS A 203 19.46 23.35 8.51
CA LYS A 203 19.10 22.09 7.83
C LYS A 203 17.60 21.85 7.82
N TYR A 204 16.92 22.10 8.95
CA TYR A 204 15.48 21.96 9.03
C TYR A 204 14.79 22.90 8.03
N LEU A 205 15.16 24.19 8.03
CA LEU A 205 14.61 25.19 7.12
C LEU A 205 14.93 24.90 5.64
N ALA A 206 16.15 24.48 5.31
CA ALA A 206 16.51 24.06 3.95
C ALA A 206 15.65 22.88 3.49
N GLY A 207 15.42 21.91 4.38
CA GLY A 207 14.51 20.81 4.07
C GLY A 207 13.04 21.23 3.98
N CYS A 208 12.59 22.24 4.73
CA CYS A 208 11.25 22.84 4.53
C CYS A 208 11.11 23.47 3.14
N ILE A 209 12.14 24.15 2.63
CA ILE A 209 12.11 24.73 1.28
C ILE A 209 12.06 23.62 0.23
N LEU A 210 12.93 22.61 0.34
CA LEU A 210 12.91 21.43 -0.53
C LEU A 210 11.56 20.69 -0.48
N PHE A 211 10.98 20.57 0.71
CA PHE A 211 9.63 20.04 0.92
C PHE A 211 8.59 20.80 0.11
N VAL A 212 8.55 22.14 0.20
CA VAL A 212 7.55 22.97 -0.50
C VAL A 212 7.70 22.78 -2.02
N ILE A 213 8.94 22.75 -2.51
CA ILE A 213 9.22 22.50 -3.93
C ILE A 213 8.68 21.12 -4.35
N CYS A 214 8.96 20.06 -3.58
CA CYS A 214 8.46 18.72 -3.87
C CYS A 214 6.93 18.65 -3.80
N PHE A 215 6.32 19.32 -2.81
CA PHE A 215 4.87 19.38 -2.64
C PHE A 215 4.20 20.02 -3.85
N LEU A 216 4.68 21.20 -4.26
CA LEU A 216 4.16 21.91 -5.43
C LEU A 216 4.37 21.11 -6.71
N MET A 217 5.51 20.42 -6.85
CA MET A 217 5.80 19.60 -8.03
C MET A 217 4.83 18.42 -8.15
N ILE A 218 4.60 17.66 -7.08
CA ILE A 218 3.71 16.48 -7.12
C ILE A 218 2.25 16.91 -7.20
N TYR A 219 1.76 17.70 -6.24
CA TYR A 219 0.34 18.02 -6.16
C TYR A 219 -0.08 19.06 -7.20
N GLY A 220 0.84 19.94 -7.61
CA GLY A 220 0.65 20.80 -8.76
C GLY A 220 0.50 19.98 -10.04
N ALA A 221 1.43 19.06 -10.32
CA ALA A 221 1.32 18.18 -11.49
C ALA A 221 0.04 17.32 -11.45
N LYS A 222 -0.28 16.72 -10.30
CA LYS A 222 -1.52 15.94 -10.09
C LYS A 222 -2.77 16.76 -10.44
N THR A 223 -2.87 17.97 -9.91
CA THR A 223 -4.01 18.86 -10.14
C THR A 223 -4.09 19.29 -11.61
N THR A 224 -2.97 19.66 -12.23
CA THR A 224 -2.94 20.08 -13.63
C THR A 224 -3.27 18.94 -14.58
N ILE A 225 -2.68 17.76 -14.39
CA ILE A 225 -2.91 16.60 -15.27
C ILE A 225 -4.36 16.16 -15.22
N TYR A 226 -4.97 15.99 -14.03
CA TYR A 226 -6.37 15.59 -13.94
C TYR A 226 -7.33 16.67 -14.44
N LYS A 227 -7.04 17.96 -14.20
CA LYS A 227 -7.83 19.06 -14.75
C LYS A 227 -7.93 18.98 -16.27
N GLU A 228 -6.79 18.81 -16.95
CA GLU A 228 -6.73 18.74 -18.41
C GLU A 228 -7.30 17.41 -18.94
N ALA A 229 -7.01 16.29 -18.29
CA ALA A 229 -7.49 14.96 -18.69
C ALA A 229 -9.02 14.82 -18.66
N TYR A 230 -9.67 15.35 -17.63
CA TYR A 230 -11.13 15.31 -17.47
C TYR A 230 -11.83 16.57 -18.02
N ALA A 231 -11.07 17.56 -18.52
CA ALA A 231 -11.54 18.85 -19.03
C ALA A 231 -12.54 19.55 -18.07
N PHE A 232 -12.15 19.67 -16.81
CA PHE A 232 -12.98 20.25 -15.75
C PHE A 232 -12.72 21.76 -15.59
N TYR A 233 -13.78 22.57 -15.71
CA TYR A 233 -13.68 24.04 -15.67
C TYR A 233 -14.62 24.73 -14.68
N ASP A 234 -15.56 24.02 -14.04
CA ASP A 234 -16.49 24.64 -13.09
C ASP A 234 -15.95 24.63 -11.65
N TRP A 235 -15.12 25.64 -11.35
CA TRP A 235 -14.49 25.79 -10.03
C TRP A 235 -15.32 26.60 -9.01
N ASN A 236 -16.44 27.19 -9.44
CA ASN A 236 -17.24 28.11 -8.64
C ASN A 236 -18.43 27.43 -7.96
N SER A 237 -18.85 26.28 -8.46
CA SER A 237 -19.85 25.42 -7.81
C SER A 237 -19.38 24.96 -6.41
N THR A 238 -20.32 24.54 -5.56
CA THR A 238 -20.03 24.08 -4.19
C THR A 238 -19.55 22.63 -4.16
N ILE A 239 -18.76 22.25 -3.15
CA ILE A 239 -18.19 20.90 -3.05
C ILE A 239 -19.26 19.80 -2.90
N GLN A 240 -20.43 20.12 -2.35
CA GLN A 240 -21.53 19.17 -2.17
C GLN A 240 -22.11 18.66 -3.50
N SER A 241 -21.81 19.35 -4.60
CA SER A 241 -22.12 18.93 -5.97
C SER A 241 -21.33 17.70 -6.43
N VAL A 242 -20.22 17.37 -5.76
CA VAL A 242 -19.38 16.21 -6.07
C VAL A 242 -19.89 15.01 -5.27
N ASN A 243 -20.11 13.87 -5.95
CA ASN A 243 -20.51 12.65 -5.29
C ASN A 243 -19.54 12.25 -4.17
N GLY A 244 -20.09 11.81 -3.04
CA GLY A 244 -19.36 11.46 -1.84
C GLY A 244 -19.05 12.63 -0.90
N TYR A 245 -19.29 13.89 -1.30
CA TYR A 245 -19.01 15.10 -0.50
C TYR A 245 -20.28 15.83 0.00
N ALA A 246 -21.47 15.24 -0.13
CA ALA A 246 -22.70 15.79 0.44
C ALA A 246 -22.60 16.09 1.96
N GLY A 247 -21.78 15.33 2.69
CA GLY A 247 -21.52 15.52 4.12
C GLY A 247 -20.43 16.53 4.48
N ALA A 248 -19.87 17.26 3.51
CA ALA A 248 -18.86 18.28 3.78
C ALA A 248 -19.53 19.56 4.30
N THR A 249 -19.03 20.12 5.41
CA THR A 249 -19.56 21.36 6.02
C THR A 249 -19.00 22.64 5.43
N PHE A 250 -18.14 22.55 4.42
CA PHE A 250 -17.52 23.70 3.78
C PHE A 250 -18.52 24.45 2.88
N THR A 251 -18.71 25.76 3.11
CA THR A 251 -19.69 26.60 2.41
C THR A 251 -19.13 27.32 1.17
N GLY A 252 -17.83 27.24 0.93
CA GLY A 252 -17.16 27.92 -0.18
C GLY A 252 -17.21 27.17 -1.51
N THR A 253 -16.55 27.73 -2.52
CA THR A 253 -16.43 27.14 -3.85
C THR A 253 -15.47 25.94 -3.86
N ILE A 254 -15.55 25.09 -4.89
CA ILE A 254 -14.60 23.98 -5.11
C ILE A 254 -13.14 24.48 -5.09
N ARG A 255 -12.86 25.66 -5.66
CA ARG A 255 -11.51 26.27 -5.59
C ARG A 255 -11.06 26.49 -4.14
N GLY A 256 -11.93 27.06 -3.29
CA GLY A 256 -11.65 27.27 -1.88
C GLY A 256 -11.44 25.94 -1.14
N PHE A 257 -12.23 24.93 -1.47
CA PHE A 257 -12.12 23.59 -0.89
C PHE A 257 -10.78 22.92 -1.24
N ILE A 258 -10.34 22.97 -2.51
CA ILE A 258 -9.04 22.42 -2.92
C ILE A 258 -7.87 23.13 -2.22
N LEU A 259 -7.94 24.45 -2.04
CA LEU A 259 -6.93 25.19 -1.28
C LEU A 259 -6.89 24.77 0.19
N LEU A 260 -8.05 24.59 0.82
CA LEU A 260 -8.15 24.06 2.19
C LEU A 260 -7.56 22.65 2.29
N PHE A 261 -7.93 21.77 1.36
CA PHE A 261 -7.39 20.42 1.25
C PHE A 261 -5.87 20.42 1.14
N LEU A 262 -5.30 21.19 0.21
CA LEU A 262 -3.85 21.29 0.05
C LEU A 262 -3.18 21.90 1.29
N GLY A 263 -3.82 22.87 1.94
CA GLY A 263 -3.32 23.49 3.17
C GLY A 263 -3.20 22.51 4.33
N ILE A 264 -4.28 21.76 4.63
CA ILE A 264 -4.27 20.73 5.68
C ILE A 264 -3.25 19.64 5.35
N LYS A 265 -3.23 19.17 4.10
CA LYS A 265 -2.28 18.16 3.64
C LYS A 265 -0.83 18.61 3.76
N CYS A 266 -0.57 19.89 3.52
CA CYS A 266 0.74 20.51 3.69
C CYS A 266 1.17 20.52 5.17
N ILE A 267 0.28 20.87 6.10
CA ILE A 267 0.57 20.86 7.55
C ILE A 267 0.87 19.43 8.04
N ALA A 268 0.03 18.46 7.68
CA ALA A 268 0.23 17.05 8.03
C ALA A 268 1.57 16.53 7.51
N ALA A 269 1.95 16.90 6.28
CA ALA A 269 3.21 16.49 5.70
C ALA A 269 4.43 17.20 6.31
N PHE A 270 4.30 18.45 6.77
CA PHE A 270 5.32 19.13 7.57
C PHE A 270 5.58 18.41 8.91
N LEU A 271 4.52 17.94 9.57
CA LEU A 271 4.66 17.13 10.78
C LEU A 271 5.43 15.85 10.46
N LEU A 272 5.09 15.16 9.37
CA LEU A 272 5.78 13.93 8.97
C LEU A 272 7.26 14.17 8.63
N TYR A 273 7.58 15.25 7.91
CA TYR A 273 8.97 15.66 7.69
C TYR A 273 9.69 15.92 9.00
N SER A 274 9.04 16.57 9.97
CA SER A 274 9.61 16.82 11.32
C SER A 274 9.89 15.53 12.07
N VAL A 275 9.00 14.52 11.96
CA VAL A 275 9.22 13.18 12.52
C VAL A 275 10.46 12.52 11.89
N PHE A 276 10.60 12.56 10.57
CA PHE A 276 11.76 11.98 9.89
C PHE A 276 13.05 12.73 10.24
N PHE A 277 13.03 14.06 10.25
CA PHE A 277 14.17 14.87 10.66
C PHE A 277 14.58 14.56 12.11
N PHE A 278 13.62 14.40 13.02
CA PHE A 278 13.87 13.97 14.39
C PHE A 278 14.51 12.58 14.47
N PHE A 279 14.00 11.61 13.71
CA PHE A 279 14.61 10.27 13.62
C PHE A 279 16.03 10.32 13.06
N ALA A 280 16.31 11.16 12.07
CA ALA A 280 17.66 11.35 11.54
C ALA A 280 18.62 11.88 12.64
N CYS A 281 18.16 12.86 13.42
CA CYS A 281 18.93 13.43 14.54
C CYS A 281 19.24 12.40 15.64
N ILE A 282 18.29 11.51 15.97
CA ILE A 282 18.48 10.47 17.01
C ILE A 282 19.34 9.32 16.50
N CYS A 283 19.02 8.80 15.31
CA CYS A 283 19.58 7.54 14.83
C CYS A 283 21.02 7.68 14.36
N LYS A 284 21.41 8.87 13.86
CA LYS A 284 22.76 9.23 13.35
C LYS A 284 23.32 8.34 12.22
N ARG A 285 22.72 7.19 11.93
CA ARG A 285 23.10 6.26 10.86
C ARG A 285 21.89 5.99 9.99
N SER A 286 22.06 5.97 8.67
CA SER A 286 20.94 5.88 7.73
C SER A 286 20.13 4.60 7.92
N TYR A 287 20.78 3.45 8.12
CA TYR A 287 20.06 2.18 8.31
C TYR A 287 19.17 2.17 9.57
N LYS A 288 19.64 2.79 10.67
CA LYS A 288 18.83 2.89 11.91
C LYS A 288 17.63 3.79 11.70
N MET A 289 17.83 4.93 11.02
CA MET A 289 16.75 5.84 10.67
C MET A 289 15.70 5.13 9.81
N LEU A 290 16.12 4.39 8.78
CA LEU A 290 15.19 3.62 7.94
C LEU A 290 14.39 2.61 8.75
N ILE A 291 15.02 1.82 9.63
CA ILE A 291 14.32 0.84 10.47
C ILE A 291 13.34 1.55 11.42
N THR A 292 13.74 2.66 12.05
CA THR A 292 12.86 3.45 12.93
C THR A 292 11.67 4.04 12.17
N THR A 293 11.89 4.57 10.97
CA THR A 293 10.81 5.03 10.09
C THR A 293 9.86 3.89 9.73
N MET A 294 10.38 2.71 9.38
CA MET A 294 9.55 1.53 9.09
C MET A 294 8.73 1.09 10.30
N CYS A 295 9.30 1.08 11.52
CA CYS A 295 8.54 0.83 12.75
C CYS A 295 7.39 1.83 12.93
N PHE A 296 7.67 3.12 12.70
CA PHE A 296 6.68 4.19 12.83
C PHE A 296 5.53 4.00 11.84
N LEU A 297 5.83 3.80 10.54
CA LEU A 297 4.82 3.56 9.51
C LEU A 297 4.02 2.28 9.77
N MET A 298 4.69 1.19 10.17
CA MET A 298 4.02 -0.07 10.50
C MET A 298 3.05 0.09 11.68
N CYS A 299 3.43 0.83 12.72
CA CYS A 299 2.55 1.14 13.84
C CYS A 299 1.26 1.85 13.38
N GLY A 300 1.37 2.81 12.46
CA GLY A 300 0.21 3.45 11.85
C GLY A 300 -0.71 2.50 11.10
N ILE A 301 -0.14 1.59 10.29
CA ILE A 301 -0.90 0.58 9.55
C ILE A 301 -1.59 -0.40 10.52
N CYS A 302 -0.89 -0.87 11.56
CA CYS A 302 -1.46 -1.73 12.59
C CYS A 302 -2.65 -1.07 13.29
N ASN A 303 -2.52 0.21 13.65
CA ASN A 303 -3.60 0.98 14.28
C ASN A 303 -4.84 1.02 13.40
N GLU A 304 -4.67 1.24 12.09
CA GLU A 304 -5.80 1.31 11.15
C GLU A 304 -6.50 -0.04 10.97
N LEU A 305 -5.73 -1.14 10.91
CA LEU A 305 -6.26 -2.48 10.67
C LEU A 305 -6.89 -3.12 11.91
N TRP A 306 -6.34 -2.90 13.10
CA TRP A 306 -6.73 -3.63 14.32
C TRP A 306 -7.78 -2.89 15.15
N ILE A 307 -7.78 -1.56 15.12
CA ILE A 307 -8.75 -0.75 15.87
C ILE A 307 -9.99 -0.54 14.99
N LYS A 308 -11.07 -1.26 15.32
CA LYS A 308 -12.39 -1.07 14.69
C LYS A 308 -12.96 0.30 15.06
N ASP A 309 -13.73 0.90 14.16
CA ASP A 309 -14.35 2.22 14.34
C ASP A 309 -15.42 2.28 15.45
N THR A 310 -15.81 1.12 16.01
CA THR A 310 -16.71 0.99 17.17
C THR A 310 -15.98 0.79 18.51
N SER A 311 -14.65 0.69 18.50
CA SER A 311 -13.86 0.45 19.71
C SER A 311 -13.74 1.70 20.59
N TYR A 312 -13.52 1.50 21.90
CA TYR A 312 -13.15 2.60 22.80
C TYR A 312 -11.84 3.30 22.37
N LEU A 313 -10.92 2.57 21.72
CA LEU A 313 -9.63 3.10 21.26
C LEU A 313 -9.71 3.88 19.93
N VAL A 314 -10.91 4.15 19.42
CA VAL A 314 -11.11 4.85 18.13
C VAL A 314 -10.54 6.26 18.16
N ASN A 315 -10.62 6.95 19.30
CA ASN A 315 -9.99 8.26 19.44
C ASN A 315 -8.46 8.16 19.25
N TRP A 316 -7.82 7.10 19.75
CA TRP A 316 -6.39 6.88 19.53
C TRP A 316 -6.06 6.62 18.05
N LYS A 317 -6.88 5.80 17.38
CA LYS A 317 -6.76 5.56 15.93
C LYS A 317 -6.88 6.87 15.13
N ARG A 318 -7.90 7.68 15.44
CA ARG A 318 -8.16 8.96 14.78
C ARG A 318 -7.06 9.99 15.06
N LEU A 319 -6.54 10.03 16.30
CA LEU A 319 -5.50 10.97 16.72
C LEU A 319 -4.07 10.62 16.28
N TYR A 320 -3.89 9.54 15.52
CA TYR A 320 -2.58 9.12 15.08
C TYR A 320 -2.02 10.05 13.98
N PRO A 321 -0.75 10.52 14.06
CA PRO A 321 -0.20 11.55 13.15
C PRO A 321 -0.26 11.22 11.65
N LEU A 322 -0.17 9.94 11.26
CA LEU A 322 -0.30 9.57 9.84
C LEU A 322 -1.71 9.78 9.29
N LYS A 323 -2.74 9.87 10.14
CA LYS A 323 -4.14 10.07 9.70
C LYS A 323 -4.36 11.45 9.10
N GLY A 324 -3.53 12.45 9.46
CA GLY A 324 -3.53 13.77 8.84
C GLY A 324 -3.26 13.77 7.32
N MET A 325 -2.46 12.80 6.85
CA MET A 325 -2.17 12.62 5.42
C MET A 325 -3.40 12.14 4.63
N ASP A 326 -4.36 11.48 5.30
CA ASP A 326 -5.63 11.07 4.70
C ASP A 326 -6.65 12.20 4.75
N THR A 327 -6.31 13.29 4.06
CA THR A 327 -7.12 14.52 4.05
C THR A 327 -8.48 14.32 3.38
N LYS A 328 -8.64 13.29 2.52
CA LYS A 328 -9.96 12.87 2.01
C LYS A 328 -10.87 12.48 3.17
N TYR A 329 -10.44 11.58 4.04
CA TYR A 329 -11.22 11.15 5.20
C TYR A 329 -11.58 12.32 6.13
N LEU A 330 -10.67 13.28 6.29
CA LEU A 330 -10.89 14.47 7.13
C LEU A 330 -11.97 15.42 6.60
N LEU A 331 -12.02 15.63 5.28
CA LEU A 331 -12.86 16.67 4.66
C LEU A 331 -14.11 16.13 3.97
N GLN A 332 -14.17 14.83 3.67
CA GLN A 332 -15.29 14.23 2.95
C GLN A 332 -16.61 14.32 3.72
N ARG A 333 -16.56 14.12 5.04
CA ARG A 333 -17.71 14.19 5.94
C ARG A 333 -17.35 14.88 7.24
N PHE A 334 -18.34 15.51 7.86
CA PHE A 334 -18.16 16.07 9.20
C PHE A 334 -18.09 14.98 10.26
N TYR A 335 -16.94 14.87 10.92
CA TYR A 335 -16.74 13.96 12.05
C TYR A 335 -16.53 14.75 13.34
N THR A 336 -17.01 14.19 14.45
CA THR A 336 -16.67 14.68 15.79
C THR A 336 -15.74 13.70 16.51
N VAL A 337 -14.97 14.24 17.46
CA VAL A 337 -14.19 13.47 18.41
C VAL A 337 -14.61 13.84 19.81
N ASN A 338 -14.74 12.82 20.66
CA ASN A 338 -15.02 12.99 22.06
C ASN A 338 -13.77 13.43 22.81
N ILE A 339 -13.74 14.68 23.26
CA ILE A 339 -12.70 15.21 24.12
C ILE A 339 -13.31 15.50 25.50
N PHE A 340 -13.00 14.63 26.47
CA PHE A 340 -13.48 14.74 27.86
C PHE A 340 -15.01 14.93 27.97
N GLY A 341 -15.79 14.18 27.18
CA GLY A 341 -17.26 14.22 27.18
C GLY A 341 -17.87 15.35 26.34
N LYS A 342 -17.05 16.16 25.64
CA LYS A 342 -17.52 17.22 24.75
C LYS A 342 -17.18 16.90 23.29
N PRO A 343 -18.15 16.97 22.36
CA PRO A 343 -17.89 16.80 20.94
C PRO A 343 -17.14 18.04 20.41
N LYS A 344 -16.04 17.80 19.70
CA LYS A 344 -15.33 18.84 18.94
C LYS A 344 -15.14 18.38 17.50
N ALA A 345 -15.08 19.33 16.57
CA ALA A 345 -14.82 19.04 15.16
C ALA A 345 -13.48 18.31 15.01
N TYR A 346 -13.50 17.18 14.32
CA TYR A 346 -12.34 16.32 14.17
C TYR A 346 -11.18 17.05 13.49
N VAL A 347 -11.46 17.79 12.41
CA VAL A 347 -10.47 18.56 11.64
C VAL A 347 -9.73 19.57 12.54
N ASP A 348 -10.46 20.34 13.35
CA ASP A 348 -9.85 21.33 14.24
C ASP A 348 -8.96 20.67 15.30
N THR A 349 -9.44 19.55 15.87
CA THR A 349 -8.67 18.80 16.88
C THR A 349 -7.40 18.18 16.31
N MET A 350 -7.45 17.67 15.08
CA MET A 350 -6.27 17.21 14.33
C MET A 350 -5.27 18.34 14.14
N LEU A 351 -5.70 19.48 13.61
CA LEU A 351 -4.81 20.60 13.30
C LEU A 351 -4.10 21.12 14.55
N VAL A 352 -4.82 21.26 15.68
CA VAL A 352 -4.21 21.67 16.95
C VAL A 352 -3.18 20.63 17.41
N LEU A 353 -3.50 19.34 17.34
CA LEU A 353 -2.58 18.26 17.70
C LEU A 353 -1.32 18.27 16.83
N GLU A 354 -1.47 18.41 15.51
CA GLU A 354 -0.36 18.44 14.56
C GLU A 354 0.59 19.61 14.84
N ILE A 355 0.06 20.81 15.09
CA ILE A 355 0.87 21.99 15.43
C ILE A 355 1.63 21.77 16.74
N VAL A 356 0.97 21.25 17.78
CA VAL A 356 1.61 20.97 19.08
C VAL A 356 2.72 19.93 18.93
N LEU A 357 2.47 18.83 18.22
CA LEU A 357 3.46 17.79 17.97
C LEU A 357 4.64 18.29 17.15
N LEU A 358 4.39 19.13 16.14
CA LEU A 358 5.43 19.74 15.32
C LEU A 358 6.39 20.57 16.18
N LEU A 359 5.86 21.42 17.07
CA LEU A 359 6.67 22.23 17.99
C LEU A 359 7.49 21.35 18.95
N LEU A 360 6.87 20.32 19.54
CA LEU A 360 7.55 19.38 20.44
C LEU A 360 8.68 18.61 19.73
N LEU A 361 8.45 18.13 18.51
CA LEU A 361 9.43 17.41 17.70
C LEU A 361 10.59 18.31 17.30
N LEU A 362 10.33 19.57 16.96
CA LEU A 362 11.36 20.55 16.66
C LEU A 362 12.27 20.82 17.86
N ILE A 363 11.68 21.10 19.03
CA ILE A 363 12.43 21.30 20.26
C ILE A 363 13.27 20.06 20.57
N SER A 364 12.66 18.87 20.47
CA SER A 364 13.34 17.60 20.72
C SER A 364 14.49 17.35 19.73
N ALA A 365 14.30 17.63 18.43
CA ALA A 365 15.34 17.48 17.42
C ALA A 365 16.53 18.40 17.68
N LEU A 366 16.28 19.67 18.05
CA LEU A 366 17.33 20.63 18.40
C LEU A 366 18.12 20.21 19.64
N LEU A 367 17.45 19.65 20.65
CA LEU A 367 18.10 19.11 21.85
C LEU A 367 18.95 17.88 21.52
N CYS A 368 18.42 16.93 20.74
CA CYS A 368 19.12 15.71 20.34
C CYS A 368 20.35 16.00 19.49
N TYR A 369 20.23 16.90 18.51
CA TYR A 369 21.34 17.29 17.63
C TYR A 369 22.44 18.01 18.42
N GLY A 370 22.08 18.91 19.33
CA GLY A 370 23.04 19.70 20.13
C GLY A 370 23.83 18.91 21.17
N ASN A 371 23.29 17.79 21.66
CA ASN A 371 23.88 16.96 22.73
C ASN A 371 24.67 15.74 22.20
N ALA A 372 24.93 15.66 20.89
CA ALA A 372 25.38 14.45 20.22
C ALA A 372 26.75 13.88 20.69
N GLU A 373 27.60 14.67 21.35
CA GLU A 373 28.90 14.25 21.91
C GLU A 373 28.87 13.95 23.42
N ASN A 374 28.16 14.75 24.23
CA ASN A 374 28.11 14.57 25.69
C ASN A 374 27.43 13.26 26.14
N ILE A 375 26.56 12.69 25.30
CA ILE A 375 25.89 11.42 25.59
C ILE A 375 26.85 10.23 25.44
N LYS A 376 27.81 10.29 24.51
CA LYS A 376 28.79 9.20 24.34
C LYS A 376 29.73 9.14 25.53
N THR A 377 30.22 10.25 26.05
CA THR A 377 31.12 10.27 27.22
C THR A 377 30.41 9.82 28.51
N ARG A 378 29.16 10.24 28.77
CA ARG A 378 28.38 9.74 29.93
C ARG A 378 27.93 8.28 29.80
N LEU A 379 27.47 7.85 28.62
CA LEU A 379 27.07 6.45 28.42
C LEU A 379 28.27 5.51 28.32
N PHE A 380 29.45 5.94 27.86
CA PHE A 380 30.64 5.07 27.84
C PHE A 380 31.09 4.69 29.26
N VAL A 381 30.91 5.59 30.23
CA VAL A 381 31.15 5.32 31.65
C VAL A 381 30.06 4.41 32.24
N LYS A 382 28.78 4.59 31.87
CA LYS A 382 27.65 3.79 32.39
C LYS A 382 27.44 2.42 31.70
N ASN A 383 27.83 2.27 30.43
CA ASN A 383 27.70 1.04 29.64
C ASN A 383 28.71 -0.04 30.01
N ARG A 384 29.69 0.23 30.90
CA ARG A 384 30.61 -0.81 31.38
C ARG A 384 29.86 -1.96 32.08
N PHE A 385 28.66 -1.70 32.62
CA PHE A 385 27.82 -2.69 33.30
C PHE A 385 26.93 -3.54 32.36
N ILE A 386 26.35 -2.94 31.30
CA ILE A 386 25.53 -3.69 30.32
C ILE A 386 26.42 -4.40 29.29
N SER A 387 27.56 -3.80 28.93
CA SER A 387 28.55 -4.45 28.05
C SER A 387 29.19 -5.66 28.71
N SER A 388 29.39 -5.66 30.04
CA SER A 388 29.94 -6.81 30.77
C SER A 388 28.95 -7.98 30.86
N LEU A 389 27.64 -7.74 30.94
CA LEU A 389 26.63 -8.79 30.82
C LEU A 389 26.56 -9.37 29.39
N CYS A 390 26.64 -8.52 28.37
CA CYS A 390 26.56 -8.94 26.96
C CYS A 390 27.87 -9.55 26.40
N GLN A 391 29.03 -9.31 27.03
CA GLN A 391 30.31 -9.94 26.69
C GLN A 391 30.47 -11.34 27.31
N ARG A 392 29.63 -11.74 28.26
CA ARG A 392 29.76 -13.03 28.97
C ARG A 392 29.32 -14.25 28.16
N ILE A 393 28.60 -14.09 27.04
CA ILE A 393 28.34 -15.20 26.11
C ILE A 393 29.46 -15.22 25.05
N LYS A 394 30.52 -15.98 25.33
CA LYS A 394 31.66 -16.14 24.41
C LYS A 394 31.23 -16.97 23.18
N CYS A 395 30.84 -16.30 22.09
CA CYS A 395 30.72 -16.95 20.79
C CYS A 395 32.13 -17.35 20.29
N LYS A 396 32.46 -18.64 20.31
CA LYS A 396 33.81 -19.15 19.95
C LYS A 396 34.10 -19.14 18.44
N ARG A 397 33.08 -19.00 17.57
CA ARG A 397 33.20 -19.15 16.11
C ARG A 397 33.01 -17.81 15.36
N LEU A 398 33.86 -17.55 14.35
CA LEU A 398 33.81 -16.35 13.50
C LEU A 398 32.42 -16.10 12.89
N PHE A 399 31.73 -17.17 12.48
CA PHE A 399 30.36 -17.07 11.95
C PHE A 399 29.38 -16.45 12.94
N ALA A 400 29.44 -16.84 14.22
CA ALA A 400 28.53 -16.33 15.24
C ALA A 400 28.79 -14.85 15.55
N TRP A 401 30.03 -14.37 15.41
CA TRP A 401 30.34 -12.94 15.51
C TRP A 401 29.79 -12.14 14.34
N GLU A 402 29.92 -12.64 13.13
CA GLU A 402 29.33 -12.01 11.95
C GLU A 402 27.80 -11.97 12.03
N LEU A 403 27.19 -13.06 12.46
CA LEU A 403 25.74 -13.13 12.68
C LEU A 403 25.29 -12.14 13.77
N ARG A 404 25.97 -12.11 14.91
CA ARG A 404 25.68 -11.16 15.99
C ARG A 404 25.83 -9.70 15.52
N LYS A 405 26.84 -9.43 14.71
CA LYS A 405 27.07 -8.10 14.12
C LYS A 405 25.92 -7.72 13.19
N SER A 406 25.52 -8.59 12.27
CA SER A 406 24.36 -8.37 11.38
C SER A 406 23.07 -8.15 12.16
N TRP A 407 22.70 -9.10 13.02
CA TRP A 407 21.39 -9.10 13.67
C TRP A 407 21.25 -8.05 14.77
N ARG A 408 22.26 -7.89 15.64
CA ARG A 408 22.20 -6.96 16.78
C ARG A 408 22.91 -5.65 16.51
N GLY A 409 24.07 -5.68 15.87
CA GLY A 409 24.85 -4.47 15.58
C GLY A 409 24.20 -3.61 14.51
N GLN A 410 23.67 -4.24 13.46
CA GLN A 410 23.04 -3.58 12.31
C GLN A 410 21.51 -3.60 12.38
N ALA A 411 20.95 -4.03 13.53
CA ALA A 411 19.52 -4.14 13.77
C ALA A 411 18.76 -5.05 12.77
N GLY A 412 19.46 -5.99 12.10
CA GLY A 412 18.85 -6.94 11.18
C GLY A 412 17.76 -7.81 11.83
N ALA A 413 17.91 -8.19 13.10
CA ALA A 413 16.88 -8.94 13.81
C ALA A 413 15.57 -8.13 13.98
N ILE A 414 15.69 -6.82 14.20
CA ILE A 414 14.51 -5.93 14.29
C ILE A 414 13.80 -5.90 12.93
N LEU A 415 14.54 -5.80 11.84
CA LEU A 415 13.98 -5.84 10.49
C LEU A 415 13.26 -7.17 10.19
N LEU A 416 13.83 -8.31 10.60
CA LEU A 416 13.19 -9.62 10.44
C LEU A 416 11.93 -9.76 11.31
N ILE A 417 11.93 -9.22 12.53
CA ILE A 417 10.75 -9.18 13.40
C ILE A 417 9.67 -8.28 12.79
N LEU A 418 10.03 -7.12 12.25
CA LEU A 418 9.10 -6.24 11.54
C LEU A 418 8.49 -6.92 10.32
N LEU A 419 9.29 -7.70 9.57
CA LEU A 419 8.79 -8.49 8.45
C LEU A 419 7.76 -9.51 8.92
N LEU A 420 8.07 -10.27 9.99
CA LEU A 420 7.17 -11.27 10.56
C LEU A 420 5.85 -10.64 11.06
N ILE A 421 5.93 -9.54 11.81
CA ILE A 421 4.76 -8.80 12.28
C ILE A 421 3.97 -8.24 11.09
N GLY A 422 4.64 -7.67 10.10
CA GLY A 422 4.01 -7.13 8.90
C GLY A 422 3.26 -8.21 8.11
N THR A 423 3.84 -9.40 7.94
CA THR A 423 3.15 -10.53 7.30
C THR A 423 1.93 -10.99 8.10
N PHE A 424 1.99 -10.95 9.43
CA PHE A 424 0.89 -11.34 10.30
C PHE A 424 -0.22 -10.28 10.32
N VAL A 425 0.12 -9.00 10.40
CA VAL A 425 -0.82 -7.88 10.44
C VAL A 425 -1.53 -7.70 9.11
N CYS A 426 -0.78 -7.80 8.00
CA CYS A 426 -1.33 -7.73 6.66
C CYS A 426 -1.88 -9.07 6.18
N TYR A 427 -1.96 -10.08 7.07
CA TYR A 427 -2.57 -11.36 6.74
C TYR A 427 -4.06 -11.14 6.47
N ARG A 428 -4.43 -11.21 5.20
CA ARG A 428 -5.82 -11.36 4.78
C ARG A 428 -5.97 -12.79 4.27
N PRO A 429 -6.86 -13.60 4.86
CA PRO A 429 -7.11 -14.94 4.33
C PRO A 429 -7.57 -14.75 2.89
N ILE A 430 -6.93 -15.47 1.97
CA ILE A 430 -7.35 -15.42 0.56
C ILE A 430 -8.77 -15.97 0.53
N THR A 431 -9.73 -15.14 0.13
CA THR A 431 -11.06 -15.61 -0.19
C THR A 431 -11.03 -16.18 -1.60
N GLU A 432 -11.60 -17.36 -1.78
CA GLU A 432 -11.70 -17.95 -3.11
C GLU A 432 -12.63 -17.10 -3.98
N THR A 433 -12.10 -16.56 -5.07
CA THR A 433 -12.88 -15.77 -6.03
C THR A 433 -13.66 -16.70 -6.95
N LEU A 434 -14.89 -17.01 -6.55
CA LEU A 434 -15.89 -17.69 -7.38
C LEU A 434 -16.75 -16.62 -8.07
N GLU A 435 -16.21 -16.03 -9.13
CA GLU A 435 -16.82 -14.87 -9.83
C GLU A 435 -18.16 -15.20 -10.49
N THR A 436 -18.39 -16.48 -10.81
CA THR A 436 -19.63 -16.95 -11.46
C THR A 436 -20.20 -18.15 -10.72
N GLU A 437 -21.53 -18.28 -10.70
CA GLU A 437 -22.25 -19.48 -10.21
C GLU A 437 -21.71 -20.76 -10.90
N THR A 438 -21.25 -20.64 -12.15
CA THR A 438 -20.64 -21.73 -12.92
C THR A 438 -19.36 -22.28 -12.29
N ASP A 439 -18.55 -21.43 -11.66
CA ASP A 439 -17.30 -21.83 -11.02
C ASP A 439 -17.53 -22.55 -9.70
N VAL A 440 -18.59 -22.18 -8.97
CA VAL A 440 -19.02 -22.87 -7.74
C VAL A 440 -19.39 -24.32 -8.06
N HIS A 441 -20.24 -24.51 -9.06
CA HIS A 441 -20.67 -25.85 -9.50
C HIS A 441 -19.53 -26.64 -10.16
N TYR A 442 -18.64 -25.97 -10.90
CA TYR A 442 -17.47 -26.62 -11.46
C TYR A 442 -16.55 -27.18 -10.37
N LYS A 443 -16.27 -26.40 -9.33
CA LYS A 443 -15.48 -26.85 -8.17
C LYS A 443 -16.11 -28.07 -7.50
N SER A 444 -17.41 -28.03 -7.22
CA SER A 444 -18.08 -29.14 -6.53
C SER A 444 -18.03 -30.44 -7.33
N TYR A 445 -18.21 -30.37 -8.65
CA TYR A 445 -18.11 -31.56 -9.50
C TYR A 445 -16.69 -32.10 -9.61
N VAL A 446 -15.68 -31.23 -9.75
CA VAL A 446 -14.28 -31.65 -9.80
C VAL A 446 -13.88 -32.35 -8.50
N LEU A 447 -14.17 -31.75 -7.34
CA LEU A 447 -13.81 -32.34 -6.04
C LEU A 447 -14.50 -33.68 -5.78
N LYS A 448 -15.74 -33.85 -6.24
CA LYS A 448 -16.50 -35.11 -6.08
C LYS A 448 -15.89 -36.25 -6.91
N GLU A 449 -15.48 -35.95 -8.13
CA GLU A 449 -15.00 -36.96 -9.09
C GLU A 449 -13.46 -37.10 -9.11
N GLN A 450 -12.74 -36.28 -8.35
CA GLN A 450 -11.27 -36.25 -8.32
C GLN A 450 -10.62 -37.58 -7.89
N LYS A 451 -11.32 -38.39 -7.08
CA LYS A 451 -10.85 -39.71 -6.60
C LYS A 451 -11.24 -40.87 -7.51
N GLN A 452 -12.08 -40.62 -8.51
CA GLN A 452 -12.58 -41.65 -9.42
C GLN A 452 -11.74 -41.74 -10.70
N THR A 453 -11.84 -42.85 -11.42
CA THR A 453 -11.23 -43.00 -12.74
C THR A 453 -11.86 -42.03 -13.75
N LEU A 454 -11.07 -41.59 -14.74
CA LEU A 454 -11.49 -40.64 -15.77
C LEU A 454 -12.74 -41.11 -16.55
N ALA A 455 -12.87 -42.42 -16.75
CA ALA A 455 -14.04 -43.03 -17.38
C ALA A 455 -15.32 -42.82 -16.55
N ASN A 456 -15.25 -43.02 -15.23
CA ASN A 456 -16.38 -42.84 -14.32
C ASN A 456 -16.80 -41.37 -14.24
N ALA A 457 -15.82 -40.45 -14.12
CA ALA A 457 -16.08 -39.01 -14.16
C ALA A 457 -16.80 -38.58 -15.46
N LYS A 458 -16.42 -39.16 -16.60
CA LYS A 458 -17.08 -38.91 -17.90
C LYS A 458 -18.52 -39.44 -17.92
N THR A 459 -18.77 -40.62 -17.35
CA THR A 459 -20.13 -41.16 -17.25
C THR A 459 -21.02 -40.29 -16.36
N PHE A 460 -20.49 -39.82 -15.23
CA PHE A 460 -21.18 -38.88 -14.33
C PHE A 460 -21.56 -37.59 -15.06
N CYS A 461 -20.62 -36.92 -15.74
CA CYS A 461 -20.91 -35.69 -16.48
C CYS A 461 -21.95 -35.90 -17.59
N LYS A 462 -21.94 -37.05 -18.28
CA LYS A 462 -22.92 -37.37 -19.32
C LYS A 462 -24.31 -37.62 -18.74
N GLN A 463 -24.41 -38.27 -17.59
CA GLN A 463 -25.68 -38.47 -16.87
C GLN A 463 -26.24 -37.13 -16.37
N GLU A 464 -25.41 -36.31 -15.75
CA GLU A 464 -25.80 -34.98 -15.26
C GLU A 464 -26.25 -34.07 -16.41
N GLN A 465 -25.57 -34.12 -17.56
CA GLN A 465 -25.97 -33.37 -18.76
C GLN A 465 -27.31 -33.85 -19.33
N LYS A 466 -27.63 -35.14 -19.24
CA LYS A 466 -28.94 -35.67 -19.66
C LYS A 466 -30.05 -35.21 -18.71
N ARG A 467 -29.83 -35.31 -17.39
CA ARG A 467 -30.79 -34.86 -16.37
C ARG A 467 -31.16 -33.38 -16.56
N ILE A 468 -30.16 -32.51 -16.72
CA ILE A 468 -30.38 -31.07 -16.93
C ILE A 468 -31.15 -30.78 -18.24
N LYS A 469 -30.93 -31.59 -19.30
CA LYS A 469 -31.67 -31.44 -20.57
C LYS A 469 -33.13 -31.86 -20.43
N GLU A 470 -33.39 -32.94 -19.70
CA GLU A 470 -34.76 -33.42 -19.42
C GLU A 470 -35.55 -32.37 -18.61
N GLU A 471 -34.93 -31.82 -17.55
CA GLU A 471 -35.47 -30.71 -16.75
C GLU A 471 -35.74 -29.43 -17.57
N GLU A 472 -34.86 -29.08 -18.51
CA GLU A 472 -35.04 -27.95 -19.43
C GLU A 472 -36.24 -28.17 -20.36
N THR A 473 -36.41 -29.39 -20.89
CA THR A 473 -37.57 -29.73 -21.73
C THR A 473 -38.89 -29.78 -20.96
N ASP A 474 -38.86 -30.17 -19.69
CA ASP A 474 -40.04 -30.20 -18.83
C ASP A 474 -40.49 -28.80 -18.43
N ILE A 475 -39.58 -27.86 -18.15
CA ILE A 475 -39.92 -26.45 -17.95
C ILE A 475 -40.54 -25.83 -19.21
N GLN A 476 -39.98 -26.10 -20.38
CA GLN A 476 -40.51 -25.58 -21.65
C GLN A 476 -41.96 -26.06 -21.91
N LYS A 477 -42.32 -27.27 -21.45
CA LYS A 477 -43.65 -27.86 -21.66
C LYS A 477 -44.64 -27.55 -20.54
N ASN A 478 -44.20 -27.51 -19.28
CA ASN A 478 -45.06 -27.50 -18.09
C ASN A 478 -44.83 -26.29 -17.15
N GLY A 479 -44.10 -25.25 -17.55
CA GLY A 479 -43.65 -24.15 -16.71
C GLY A 479 -44.73 -23.43 -15.87
N ILE A 480 -46.01 -23.47 -16.29
CA ILE A 480 -47.14 -22.85 -15.59
C ILE A 480 -47.63 -23.70 -14.39
N LYS A 481 -47.34 -25.01 -14.35
CA LYS A 481 -47.83 -25.94 -13.32
C LYS A 481 -46.95 -26.05 -12.07
N TYR A 482 -45.74 -25.48 -12.08
CA TYR A 482 -44.80 -25.64 -10.97
C TYR A 482 -45.04 -24.59 -9.87
N THR A 483 -45.04 -25.05 -8.61
CA THR A 483 -44.99 -24.18 -7.44
C THR A 483 -43.68 -23.37 -7.43
N ASN A 484 -43.70 -22.13 -6.92
CA ASN A 484 -42.54 -21.22 -6.92
C ASN A 484 -41.24 -21.83 -6.36
N GLN A 485 -41.34 -22.75 -5.39
CA GLN A 485 -40.18 -23.45 -4.81
C GLN A 485 -39.63 -24.57 -5.71
N ALA A 486 -40.49 -25.31 -6.42
CA ALA A 486 -40.04 -26.33 -7.37
C ALA A 486 -39.38 -25.68 -8.60
N PHE A 487 -39.93 -24.55 -9.06
CA PHE A 487 -39.38 -23.80 -10.18
C PHE A 487 -37.98 -23.24 -9.87
N SER A 488 -37.74 -22.74 -8.65
CA SER A 488 -36.42 -22.21 -8.27
C SER A 488 -35.35 -23.31 -8.16
N LEU A 489 -35.71 -24.52 -7.72
CA LEU A 489 -34.80 -25.67 -7.69
C LEU A 489 -34.39 -26.10 -9.10
N ILE A 490 -35.35 -26.26 -10.02
CA ILE A 490 -35.06 -26.68 -11.40
C ILE A 490 -34.30 -25.56 -12.15
N SER A 491 -34.62 -24.29 -11.91
CA SER A 491 -33.87 -23.15 -12.46
C SER A 491 -32.41 -23.15 -11.97
N ASN A 492 -32.17 -23.49 -10.70
CA ASN A 492 -30.82 -23.68 -10.16
C ASN A 492 -30.08 -24.87 -10.80
N ASP A 493 -30.76 -25.94 -11.19
CA ASP A 493 -30.14 -27.06 -11.90
C ASP A 493 -29.76 -26.69 -13.35
N ILE A 494 -30.60 -25.93 -14.06
CA ILE A 494 -30.26 -25.40 -15.39
C ILE A 494 -29.01 -24.52 -15.36
N LYS A 495 -28.83 -23.71 -14.31
CA LYS A 495 -27.63 -22.89 -14.10
C LYS A 495 -26.33 -23.70 -13.98
N LYS A 496 -26.40 -25.02 -13.72
CA LYS A 496 -25.23 -25.94 -13.67
C LYS A 496 -24.75 -26.39 -15.04
N LYS A 497 -25.56 -26.30 -16.10
CA LYS A 497 -25.22 -26.67 -17.50
C LYS A 497 -23.86 -26.16 -17.98
N PRO A 498 -23.51 -24.86 -17.84
CA PRO A 498 -22.18 -24.36 -18.24
C PRO A 498 -21.03 -25.01 -17.45
N ALA A 499 -21.22 -25.33 -16.17
CA ALA A 499 -20.21 -25.99 -15.35
C ALA A 499 -19.94 -27.42 -15.83
N VAL A 500 -20.99 -28.19 -16.16
CA VAL A 500 -20.86 -29.54 -16.72
C VAL A 500 -20.15 -29.51 -18.07
N LYS A 501 -20.46 -28.54 -18.93
CA LYS A 501 -19.76 -28.34 -20.21
C LYS A 501 -18.27 -28.06 -20.01
N LYS A 502 -17.92 -27.19 -19.05
CA LYS A 502 -16.53 -26.87 -18.69
C LYS A 502 -15.77 -28.09 -18.16
N MET A 503 -16.43 -28.95 -17.39
CA MET A 503 -15.86 -30.21 -16.89
C MET A 503 -15.66 -31.24 -18.00
N LEU A 504 -16.60 -31.40 -18.93
CA LEU A 504 -16.43 -32.29 -20.10
C LEU A 504 -15.25 -31.85 -20.99
N GLN A 505 -15.07 -30.53 -21.16
CA GLN A 505 -13.88 -29.98 -21.83
C GLN A 505 -12.59 -30.31 -21.06
N TYR A 506 -12.63 -30.37 -19.73
CA TYR A 506 -11.48 -30.77 -18.93
C TYR A 506 -11.15 -32.25 -19.09
N ILE A 507 -12.16 -33.11 -19.00
CA ILE A 507 -12.01 -34.55 -19.15
C ILE A 507 -11.46 -34.88 -20.54
N SER A 508 -12.00 -34.29 -21.61
CA SER A 508 -11.48 -34.49 -22.97
C SER A 508 -10.05 -33.97 -23.17
N TYR A 509 -9.62 -32.98 -22.38
CA TYR A 509 -8.22 -32.54 -22.35
C TYR A 509 -7.31 -33.56 -21.65
N LEU A 510 -7.79 -34.20 -20.57
CA LEU A 510 -7.07 -35.24 -19.83
C LEU A 510 -7.00 -36.56 -20.61
N GLU A 511 -8.03 -36.94 -21.36
CA GLU A 511 -8.03 -38.17 -22.18
C GLU A 511 -6.92 -38.21 -23.22
N LYS A 512 -6.47 -37.03 -23.67
CA LYS A 512 -5.32 -36.91 -24.60
C LYS A 512 -3.97 -37.14 -23.93
N ARG A 513 -3.93 -37.32 -22.60
CA ARG A 513 -2.71 -37.34 -21.77
C ARG A 513 -2.79 -38.43 -20.70
N PRO A 514 -2.15 -39.60 -20.91
CA PRO A 514 -2.33 -40.77 -20.04
C PRO A 514 -1.80 -40.57 -18.60
N GLU A 515 -0.82 -39.68 -18.40
CA GLU A 515 -0.22 -39.41 -17.08
C GLU A 515 -0.91 -38.27 -16.30
N ALA A 516 -1.88 -37.58 -16.93
CA ALA A 516 -2.58 -36.47 -16.30
C ALA A 516 -3.81 -36.97 -15.52
N GLN A 517 -3.90 -36.58 -14.26
CA GLN A 517 -5.04 -36.87 -13.38
C GLN A 517 -5.94 -35.64 -13.20
N MET A 518 -7.16 -35.85 -12.72
CA MET A 518 -8.08 -34.76 -12.42
C MET A 518 -7.60 -34.01 -11.17
N VAL A 519 -7.46 -32.69 -11.30
CA VAL A 519 -6.98 -31.81 -10.23
C VAL A 519 -7.77 -30.51 -10.26
N TYR A 520 -8.08 -29.94 -9.09
CA TYR A 520 -8.64 -28.59 -9.03
C TYR A 520 -7.57 -27.53 -9.38
N GLU A 521 -7.56 -27.12 -10.65
CA GLU A 521 -6.49 -26.29 -11.22
C GLU A 521 -6.29 -24.92 -10.54
N LYS A 522 -7.38 -24.28 -10.06
CA LYS A 522 -7.33 -22.91 -9.52
C LYS A 522 -6.38 -22.78 -8.32
N GLY A 523 -6.38 -23.76 -7.40
CA GLY A 523 -5.52 -23.73 -6.22
C GLY A 523 -4.02 -23.76 -6.57
N TYR A 524 -3.65 -24.61 -7.53
CA TYR A 524 -2.26 -24.70 -8.00
C TYR A 524 -1.85 -23.53 -8.89
N GLN A 525 -2.76 -23.01 -9.73
CA GLN A 525 -2.52 -21.77 -10.49
C GLN A 525 -2.24 -20.60 -9.54
N MET A 526 -3.04 -20.48 -8.47
CA MET A 526 -2.81 -19.48 -7.42
C MET A 526 -1.44 -19.67 -6.78
N LEU A 527 -1.10 -20.90 -6.35
CA LEU A 527 0.17 -21.21 -5.70
C LEU A 527 1.39 -20.78 -6.53
N PHE A 528 1.34 -20.95 -7.86
CA PHE A 528 2.42 -20.60 -8.80
C PHE A 528 2.29 -19.19 -9.40
N GLY A 529 1.41 -18.36 -8.87
CA GLY A 529 1.31 -16.95 -9.26
C GLY A 529 0.60 -16.67 -10.59
N LYS A 530 -0.26 -17.59 -11.07
CA LYS A 530 -1.15 -17.36 -12.20
C LYS A 530 -2.55 -16.95 -11.72
N ASN A 531 -3.16 -15.98 -12.42
CA ASN A 531 -4.50 -15.44 -12.10
C ASN A 531 -4.61 -14.90 -10.65
N ILE A 532 -3.62 -14.14 -10.18
CA ILE A 532 -3.58 -13.62 -8.81
C ILE A 532 -4.51 -12.40 -8.67
N PRO A 533 -5.61 -12.47 -7.90
CA PRO A 533 -6.34 -11.27 -7.50
C PRO A 533 -5.42 -10.37 -6.65
N GLY A 534 -5.21 -9.13 -7.09
CA GLY A 534 -4.48 -8.11 -6.32
C GLY A 534 -2.95 -8.24 -6.26
N GLY A 535 -2.33 -9.16 -7.01
CA GLY A 535 -0.86 -9.20 -7.19
C GLY A 535 -0.05 -9.50 -5.91
N TYR A 536 -0.62 -10.15 -4.90
CA TYR A 536 0.02 -10.36 -3.59
C TYR A 536 1.39 -11.06 -3.67
N LEU A 537 1.56 -12.08 -4.51
CA LEU A 537 2.86 -12.76 -4.67
C LEU A 537 3.95 -11.80 -5.21
N TYR A 538 3.58 -10.88 -6.12
CA TYR A 538 4.51 -9.85 -6.59
C TYR A 538 4.91 -8.89 -5.47
N LEU A 539 3.96 -8.54 -4.59
CA LEU A 539 4.23 -7.75 -3.39
C LEU A 539 5.18 -8.50 -2.44
N CYS A 540 4.97 -9.80 -2.21
CA CYS A 540 5.88 -10.65 -1.43
C CYS A 540 7.29 -10.66 -2.05
N ASN A 541 7.40 -10.81 -3.37
CA ASN A 541 8.69 -10.79 -4.07
C ASN A 541 9.40 -9.44 -3.89
N ALA A 542 8.68 -8.33 -4.09
CA ALA A 542 9.22 -6.98 -3.90
C ALA A 542 9.71 -6.75 -2.46
N ILE A 543 8.91 -7.13 -1.46
CA ILE A 543 9.28 -7.01 -0.05
C ILE A 543 10.47 -7.92 0.29
N ALA A 544 10.52 -9.15 -0.25
CA ALA A 544 11.62 -10.07 -0.02
C ALA A 544 12.95 -9.49 -0.52
N VAL A 545 12.96 -8.93 -1.75
CA VAL A 545 14.13 -8.26 -2.31
C VAL A 545 14.53 -7.05 -1.47
N PHE A 546 13.56 -6.22 -1.07
CA PHE A 546 13.83 -5.04 -0.22
C PHE A 546 14.52 -5.42 1.10
N VAL A 547 13.95 -6.38 1.84
CA VAL A 547 14.51 -6.82 3.13
C VAL A 547 15.89 -7.45 2.93
N MET A 548 16.08 -8.28 1.91
CA MET A 548 17.39 -8.88 1.62
C MET A 548 18.45 -7.82 1.29
N VAL A 549 18.10 -6.79 0.52
CA VAL A 549 19.00 -5.67 0.21
C VAL A 549 19.36 -4.91 1.49
N MET A 550 18.38 -4.63 2.36
CA MET A 550 18.60 -3.93 3.63
C MET A 550 19.45 -4.72 4.63
N LEU A 551 19.37 -6.05 4.63
CA LEU A 551 20.24 -6.92 5.46
C LEU A 551 21.65 -7.02 4.87
N ALA A 552 21.78 -7.15 3.55
CA ALA A 552 23.05 -7.41 2.89
C ALA A 552 23.97 -6.17 2.81
N ILE A 553 23.43 -4.98 2.57
CA ILE A 553 24.23 -3.75 2.44
C ILE A 553 25.09 -3.45 3.67
N PRO A 554 24.54 -3.37 4.89
CA PRO A 554 25.36 -3.08 6.06
C PRO A 554 26.31 -4.27 6.34
N LEU A 555 25.93 -5.51 6.01
CA LEU A 555 26.80 -6.67 6.14
C LEU A 555 28.05 -6.56 5.25
N TRP A 556 27.93 -5.99 4.04
CA TRP A 556 29.05 -5.83 3.11
C TRP A 556 29.82 -4.51 3.26
N GLY A 557 29.12 -3.39 3.46
CA GLY A 557 29.70 -2.04 3.40
C GLY A 557 30.23 -1.50 4.73
N MET A 558 29.82 -2.05 5.88
CA MET A 558 30.16 -1.45 7.18
C MET A 558 31.65 -1.39 7.49
N GLU A 559 32.46 -2.36 7.08
CA GLU A 559 33.91 -2.31 7.29
C GLU A 559 34.61 -1.32 6.37
N GLU A 560 34.04 -1.07 5.20
CA GLU A 560 34.56 -0.11 4.22
C GLU A 560 34.26 1.32 4.69
N TRP A 561 33.02 1.62 5.08
CA TRP A 561 32.65 2.96 5.58
C TRP A 561 33.35 3.36 6.87
N ASN A 562 33.79 2.38 7.68
CA ASN A 562 34.54 2.64 8.90
C ASN A 562 36.07 2.52 8.71
N GLY A 563 36.55 2.29 7.49
CA GLY A 563 37.99 2.14 7.19
C GLY A 563 38.66 0.87 7.75
N MET A 564 37.90 0.00 8.42
CA MET A 564 38.40 -1.26 9.00
C MET A 564 38.85 -2.27 7.94
N GLN A 565 38.45 -2.05 6.69
CA GLN A 565 38.85 -2.89 5.57
C GLN A 565 40.37 -2.99 5.40
N MET A 566 41.11 -1.89 5.62
CA MET A 566 42.57 -1.86 5.52
C MET A 566 43.23 -2.78 6.56
N VAL A 567 42.71 -2.76 7.79
CA VAL A 567 43.18 -3.64 8.88
C VAL A 567 42.88 -5.11 8.57
N LEU A 568 41.75 -5.40 7.91
CA LEU A 568 41.41 -6.77 7.53
C LEU A 568 42.32 -7.30 6.41
N TYR A 569 42.79 -6.44 5.50
CA TYR A 569 43.71 -6.85 4.44
C TYR A 569 45.11 -7.20 4.95
N THR A 570 45.57 -6.58 6.03
CA THR A 570 46.88 -6.88 6.63
C THR A 570 46.89 -8.20 7.41
N THR A 571 45.72 -8.80 7.69
CA THR A 571 45.64 -10.09 8.38
C THR A 571 45.82 -11.29 7.43
N LYS A 572 46.82 -12.13 7.70
CA LYS A 572 47.29 -13.27 6.87
C LYS A 572 46.21 -14.23 6.35
N THR A 573 45.10 -14.42 7.08
CA THR A 573 43.99 -15.30 6.65
C THR A 573 42.59 -14.72 6.86
N GLY A 574 42.48 -13.49 7.37
CA GLY A 574 41.22 -12.94 7.87
C GLY A 574 40.23 -12.62 6.77
N TYR A 575 40.65 -11.90 5.72
CA TYR A 575 39.74 -11.40 4.69
C TYR A 575 38.97 -12.50 3.94
N ARG A 576 39.66 -13.50 3.36
CA ARG A 576 39.00 -14.57 2.58
C ARG A 576 38.09 -15.45 3.44
N LYS A 577 38.52 -15.81 4.66
CA LYS A 577 37.71 -16.61 5.60
C LYS A 577 36.47 -15.83 6.07
N LEU A 578 36.62 -14.54 6.36
CA LEU A 578 35.53 -13.64 6.74
C LEU A 578 34.48 -13.54 5.63
N GLN A 579 34.91 -13.33 4.38
CA GLN A 579 34.01 -13.27 3.22
C GLN A 579 33.17 -14.55 3.05
N ARG A 580 33.75 -15.74 3.28
CA ARG A 580 32.99 -17.00 3.27
C ARG A 580 31.95 -17.06 4.39
N LYS A 581 32.26 -16.56 5.58
CA LYS A 581 31.30 -16.53 6.70
C LYS A 581 30.17 -15.53 6.47
N LYS A 582 30.45 -14.37 5.87
CA LYS A 582 29.41 -13.41 5.46
C LYS A 582 28.43 -13.99 4.43
N LYS A 583 28.93 -14.73 3.44
CA LYS A 583 28.05 -15.45 2.49
C LYS A 583 27.13 -16.45 3.21
N LEU A 584 27.64 -17.13 4.25
CA LEU A 584 26.82 -18.05 5.04
C LEU A 584 25.74 -17.31 5.85
N VAL A 585 26.04 -16.11 6.37
CA VAL A 585 25.04 -15.23 7.00
C VAL A 585 23.97 -14.82 5.99
N VAL A 586 24.34 -14.45 4.76
CA VAL A 586 23.37 -14.14 3.68
C VAL A 586 22.45 -15.31 3.38
N VAL A 587 22.99 -16.54 3.30
CA VAL A 587 22.18 -17.75 3.06
C VAL A 587 21.20 -17.99 4.21
N LEU A 588 21.63 -17.77 5.46
CA LEU A 588 20.76 -17.87 6.63
C LEU A 588 19.66 -16.79 6.59
N ASP A 589 20.01 -15.54 6.33
CA ASP A 589 19.06 -14.43 6.23
C ASP A 589 18.04 -14.67 5.10
N ALA A 590 18.50 -15.17 3.94
CA ALA A 590 17.64 -15.57 2.83
C ALA A 590 16.67 -16.69 3.22
N CYS A 591 17.13 -17.67 4.00
CA CYS A 591 16.29 -18.77 4.50
C CYS A 591 15.19 -18.23 5.42
N VAL A 592 15.53 -17.36 6.36
CA VAL A 592 14.55 -16.76 7.28
C VAL A 592 13.52 -15.91 6.52
N VAL A 593 13.97 -15.02 5.62
CA VAL A 593 13.06 -14.20 4.79
C VAL A 593 12.17 -15.08 3.92
N PHE A 594 12.73 -16.14 3.34
CA PHE A 594 12.00 -17.08 2.50
C PHE A 594 10.89 -17.79 3.28
N CYS A 595 11.21 -18.33 4.46
CA CYS A 595 10.22 -18.99 5.33
C CYS A 595 9.10 -18.04 5.77
N ILE A 596 9.42 -16.79 6.12
CA ILE A 596 8.42 -15.82 6.57
C ILE A 596 7.45 -15.47 5.43
N LEU A 597 7.95 -15.18 4.22
CA LEU A 597 7.10 -14.69 3.13
C LEU A 597 6.47 -15.83 2.32
N TYR A 598 7.28 -16.71 1.74
CA TYR A 598 6.78 -17.77 0.87
C TYR A 598 6.15 -18.91 1.67
N GLY A 599 6.64 -19.18 2.88
CA GLY A 599 6.01 -20.13 3.79
C GLY A 599 4.59 -19.68 4.18
N SER A 600 4.43 -18.40 4.54
CA SER A 600 3.10 -17.83 4.83
C SER A 600 2.18 -17.82 3.60
N TRP A 601 2.71 -17.55 2.40
CA TRP A 601 1.95 -17.64 1.15
C TRP A 601 1.45 -19.05 0.87
N CYS A 602 2.34 -20.04 0.95
CA CYS A 602 1.97 -21.45 0.75
C CYS A 602 0.92 -21.89 1.77
N PHE A 603 1.09 -21.49 3.04
CA PHE A 603 0.13 -21.76 4.09
C PHE A 603 -1.25 -21.18 3.77
N ASN A 604 -1.32 -19.89 3.39
CA ASN A 604 -2.57 -19.20 3.06
C ASN A 604 -3.30 -19.88 1.89
N VAL A 605 -2.58 -20.19 0.79
CA VAL A 605 -3.17 -20.88 -0.37
C VAL A 605 -3.64 -22.29 0.00
N SER A 606 -2.85 -23.04 0.77
CA SER A 606 -3.21 -24.42 1.18
C SER A 606 -4.40 -24.49 2.13
N HIS A 607 -4.65 -23.43 2.90
CA HIS A 607 -5.80 -23.36 3.79
C HIS A 607 -7.09 -22.99 3.06
N THR A 608 -7.01 -22.13 2.04
CA THR A 608 -8.17 -21.71 1.23
C THR A 608 -8.55 -22.75 0.17
N TYR A 609 -7.56 -23.34 -0.50
CA TYR A 609 -7.77 -24.22 -1.65
C TYR A 609 -7.45 -25.67 -1.31
N VAL A 610 -8.29 -26.59 -1.80
CA VAL A 610 -8.05 -28.02 -1.69
C VAL A 610 -6.94 -28.42 -2.68
N LEU A 611 -5.77 -28.78 -2.16
CA LEU A 611 -4.59 -29.19 -2.93
C LEU A 611 -4.41 -30.71 -2.90
N GLU A 612 -5.40 -31.45 -3.38
CA GLU A 612 -5.32 -32.91 -3.55
C GLU A 612 -4.54 -33.30 -4.84
N ASN A 613 -4.05 -34.53 -4.91
CA ASN A 613 -3.31 -35.10 -6.06
C ASN A 613 -2.03 -34.33 -6.47
N ILE A 614 -1.20 -33.91 -5.49
CA ILE A 614 0.06 -33.18 -5.77
C ILE A 614 1.10 -34.00 -6.55
N ASP A 615 0.95 -35.32 -6.59
CA ASP A 615 1.82 -36.23 -7.33
C ASP A 615 1.41 -36.42 -8.80
N ALA A 616 0.27 -35.86 -9.20
CA ALA A 616 -0.15 -35.85 -10.59
C ALA A 616 0.86 -35.08 -11.46
N SER A 617 0.87 -35.40 -12.76
CA SER A 617 1.66 -34.67 -13.75
C SER A 617 1.28 -33.18 -13.78
N ILE A 618 2.26 -32.29 -13.96
CA ILE A 618 2.03 -30.85 -14.09
C ILE A 618 1.09 -30.51 -15.27
N GLN A 619 1.01 -31.40 -16.28
CA GLN A 619 0.10 -31.28 -17.42
C GLN A 619 -1.38 -31.37 -17.04
N SER A 620 -1.71 -31.89 -15.84
CA SER A 620 -3.06 -31.85 -15.28
C SER A 620 -3.61 -30.43 -15.15
N ILE A 621 -2.74 -29.41 -15.12
CA ILE A 621 -3.10 -28.01 -15.13
C ILE A 621 -2.92 -27.46 -16.55
N ARG A 622 -4.01 -27.03 -17.19
CA ARG A 622 -4.00 -26.52 -18.58
C ARG A 622 -2.93 -25.46 -18.87
N CYS A 623 -2.69 -24.54 -17.94
CA CYS A 623 -1.68 -23.47 -18.09
C CYS A 623 -0.24 -23.99 -18.24
N PHE A 624 0.04 -25.21 -17.79
CA PHE A 624 1.36 -25.83 -17.83
C PHE A 624 1.42 -27.00 -18.82
N SER A 625 0.50 -27.02 -19.80
CA SER A 625 0.39 -28.08 -20.82
C SER A 625 1.65 -28.28 -21.68
N MET A 626 2.53 -27.28 -21.75
CA MET A 626 3.80 -27.31 -22.48
C MET A 626 4.92 -28.07 -21.74
N PHE A 627 4.77 -28.30 -20.44
CA PHE A 627 5.80 -28.98 -19.65
C PHE A 627 5.79 -30.50 -19.89
N PRO A 628 6.95 -31.18 -19.72
CA PRO A 628 7.05 -32.63 -19.82
C PRO A 628 6.14 -33.36 -18.83
N SER A 629 5.62 -34.53 -19.23
CA SER A 629 4.63 -35.29 -18.45
C SER A 629 5.22 -35.96 -17.20
N TRP A 630 6.51 -36.31 -17.22
CA TRP A 630 7.25 -36.91 -16.10
C TRP A 630 7.48 -35.97 -14.90
N ILE A 631 7.23 -34.66 -15.08
CA ILE A 631 7.33 -33.68 -14.00
C ILE A 631 6.01 -33.67 -13.21
N SER A 632 6.06 -34.08 -11.94
CA SER A 632 4.91 -33.94 -11.04
C SER A 632 4.72 -32.51 -10.55
N ILE A 633 3.50 -32.17 -10.14
CA ILE A 633 3.19 -30.86 -9.54
C ILE A 633 4.08 -30.61 -8.31
N ARG A 634 4.33 -31.64 -7.49
CA ARG A 634 5.26 -31.57 -6.34
C ARG A 634 6.68 -31.19 -6.75
N MET A 635 7.25 -31.85 -7.75
CA MET A 635 8.62 -31.57 -8.23
C MET A 635 8.71 -30.15 -8.79
N PHE A 636 7.73 -29.75 -9.59
CA PHE A 636 7.64 -28.38 -10.10
C PHE A 636 7.57 -27.35 -8.97
N GLY A 637 6.74 -27.59 -7.95
CA GLY A 637 6.61 -26.68 -6.80
C GLY A 637 7.91 -26.54 -6.00
N ILE A 638 8.61 -27.64 -5.71
CA ILE A 638 9.92 -27.60 -5.04
C ILE A 638 10.92 -26.78 -5.87
N PHE A 639 10.99 -27.05 -7.17
CA PHE A 639 11.89 -26.32 -8.07
C PHE A 639 11.55 -24.82 -8.16
N TYR A 640 10.27 -24.49 -8.32
CA TYR A 640 9.76 -23.12 -8.40
C TYR A 640 10.15 -22.30 -7.17
N TYR A 641 9.90 -22.83 -5.96
CA TYR A 641 10.24 -22.13 -4.73
C TYR A 641 11.74 -22.17 -4.41
N ALA A 642 12.47 -23.22 -4.83
CA ALA A 642 13.92 -23.24 -4.75
C ALA A 642 14.55 -22.12 -5.59
N LEU A 643 14.02 -21.83 -6.79
CA LEU A 643 14.46 -20.69 -7.59
C LEU A 643 14.27 -19.36 -6.86
N HIS A 644 13.15 -19.16 -6.16
CA HIS A 644 12.92 -17.95 -5.34
C HIS A 644 13.94 -17.84 -4.21
N PHE A 645 14.22 -18.94 -3.52
CA PHE A 645 15.26 -18.98 -2.49
C PHE A 645 16.66 -18.65 -3.05
N PHE A 646 17.07 -19.31 -4.14
CA PHE A 646 18.35 -19.04 -4.77
C PHE A 646 18.45 -17.60 -5.28
N TYR A 647 17.35 -17.04 -5.79
CA TYR A 647 17.29 -15.64 -6.18
C TYR A 647 17.58 -14.71 -5.00
N LEU A 648 16.98 -14.93 -3.83
CA LEU A 648 17.30 -14.13 -2.63
C LEU A 648 18.77 -14.22 -2.22
N VAL A 649 19.39 -15.39 -2.38
CA VAL A 649 20.84 -15.56 -2.15
C VAL A 649 21.65 -14.77 -3.19
N ILE A 650 21.24 -14.77 -4.46
CA ILE A 650 21.85 -13.97 -5.53
C ILE A 650 21.73 -12.48 -5.23
N VAL A 651 20.57 -11.99 -4.79
CA VAL A 651 20.38 -10.59 -4.36
C VAL A 651 21.35 -10.24 -3.23
N GLY A 652 21.39 -11.07 -2.18
CA GLY A 652 22.25 -10.84 -1.02
C GLY A 652 23.74 -10.87 -1.34
N ILE A 653 24.19 -11.69 -2.30
CA ILE A 653 25.60 -11.71 -2.74
C ILE A 653 25.88 -10.62 -3.78
N GLY A 654 24.94 -10.35 -4.68
CA GLY A 654 25.05 -9.38 -5.76
C GLY A 654 25.10 -7.93 -5.27
N THR A 655 24.39 -7.62 -4.19
CA THR A 655 24.50 -6.31 -3.49
C THR A 655 25.93 -5.96 -3.12
N LYS A 656 26.79 -6.94 -2.84
CA LYS A 656 28.22 -6.72 -2.59
C LYS A 656 28.93 -6.04 -3.76
N TRP A 657 28.62 -6.45 -4.99
CA TRP A 657 29.24 -5.88 -6.19
C TRP A 657 28.84 -4.42 -6.36
N ILE A 658 27.55 -4.14 -6.22
CA ILE A 658 27.00 -2.78 -6.29
C ILE A 658 27.58 -1.90 -5.19
N GLN A 659 27.66 -2.42 -3.96
CA GLN A 659 28.24 -1.73 -2.80
C GLN A 659 29.72 -1.35 -3.02
N LYS A 660 30.50 -2.16 -3.75
CA LYS A 660 31.92 -1.87 -4.02
C LYS A 660 32.11 -0.62 -4.90
N TYR A 661 31.17 -0.35 -5.81
CA TYR A 661 31.21 0.85 -6.65
C TYR A 661 30.53 2.06 -5.99
N LEU A 662 29.54 1.79 -5.13
CA LEU A 662 28.74 2.79 -4.47
C LEU A 662 29.13 2.86 -2.99
N HIS A 663 30.12 3.69 -2.66
CA HIS A 663 30.61 3.90 -1.30
C HIS A 663 29.59 4.57 -0.33
N SER A 664 28.29 4.57 -0.64
CA SER A 664 27.22 5.14 0.20
C SER A 664 26.11 4.11 0.43
N PHE A 665 25.71 3.95 1.69
CA PHE A 665 24.65 3.02 2.11
C PHE A 665 23.34 3.23 1.35
N VAL A 666 22.86 4.48 1.30
CA VAL A 666 21.54 4.80 0.74
C VAL A 666 21.50 4.56 -0.77
N LEU A 667 22.55 4.97 -1.48
CA LEU A 667 22.60 4.83 -2.94
C LEU A 667 22.79 3.37 -3.35
N ALA A 668 23.68 2.64 -2.66
CA ALA A 668 23.82 1.21 -2.86
C ALA A 668 22.51 0.47 -2.59
N GLY A 669 21.75 0.92 -1.58
CA GLY A 669 20.37 0.51 -1.27
C GLY A 669 19.43 0.66 -2.44
N ALA A 670 19.22 1.90 -2.87
CA ALA A 670 18.27 2.23 -3.92
C ALA A 670 18.61 1.52 -5.24
N ILE A 671 19.88 1.54 -5.66
CA ILE A 671 20.31 0.92 -6.92
C ILE A 671 20.23 -0.60 -6.84
N SER A 672 20.66 -1.22 -5.74
CA SER A 672 20.53 -2.68 -5.59
C SER A 672 19.07 -3.10 -5.63
N TYR A 673 18.20 -2.39 -4.92
CA TYR A 673 16.77 -2.67 -4.93
C TYR A 673 16.19 -2.58 -6.34
N LEU A 674 16.43 -1.49 -7.07
CA LEU A 674 15.93 -1.31 -8.44
C LEU A 674 16.44 -2.42 -9.38
N VAL A 675 17.73 -2.70 -9.38
CA VAL A 675 18.34 -3.72 -10.25
C VAL A 675 17.76 -5.11 -9.99
N PHE A 676 17.58 -5.49 -8.72
CA PHE A 676 17.05 -6.80 -8.34
C PHE A 676 15.51 -6.87 -8.34
N LEU A 677 14.81 -5.75 -8.49
CA LEU A 677 13.36 -5.74 -8.68
C LEU A 677 12.97 -5.97 -10.15
N ILE A 678 13.79 -5.50 -11.10
CA ILE A 678 13.56 -5.58 -12.55
C ILE A 678 13.09 -6.99 -13.00
N PRO A 679 13.77 -8.10 -12.65
CA PRO A 679 13.35 -9.43 -13.10
C PRO A 679 11.91 -9.78 -12.70
N TYR A 680 11.45 -9.34 -11.54
CA TYR A 680 10.08 -9.58 -11.08
C TYR A 680 9.04 -8.69 -11.77
N LEU A 681 9.44 -7.54 -12.33
CA LEU A 681 8.54 -6.64 -13.06
C LEU A 681 8.30 -7.10 -14.50
N PHE A 682 9.29 -7.75 -15.13
CA PHE A 682 9.21 -8.21 -16.51
C PHE A 682 8.61 -9.63 -16.66
N ILE A 683 8.54 -10.42 -15.59
CA ILE A 683 7.88 -11.73 -15.58
C ILE A 683 6.40 -11.52 -15.21
N ARG A 684 5.54 -11.23 -16.20
CA ARG A 684 4.07 -11.28 -16.09
C ARG A 684 3.53 -12.54 -16.76
#